data_AF-A0A975IA26-F1
#
_entry.id   AF-A0A975IA26-F1
#
_cell.length_a   1.000
_cell.length_b   1.000
_cell.length_c   1.000
_cell.angle_alpha   90.00
_cell.angle_beta   90.00
_cell.angle_gamma   90.00
#
_symmetry.space_group_name_H-M   'P 1'
#
loop_
_entity.id
_entity.type
_entity.pdbx_description
1 polymer ?
#
loop_
_entity_poly.entity_id
_entity_poly.type
_entity_poly.pdbx_seq_one_letter_code
_entity_poly.pdbx_strand_id
1 'polypeptide(L)'
;MKPWKKWVLGILAFLFLAVVIILALAPGYIHRYVEKHDVDLVGREIYMDDLRIRWLRAQLEIEGFDMRERDTAVSFITFDRFHADLHLWSLLRGYIHLKRVELDRPMVHVVQDGTEFNFDDLATATDTDSTAEPLDTSKGSSWHFVLENYHLNDGFILYQSDLQPDLEIDSFEVRVPMASDTAARIGSHVRFHIVTGGLFTIDTDVMLAESAFASHFIMDDFDFEFLEPFLMAYMELEDLEGVIDLDLVAHGGWSESSDIQLRGLMDVRDVQMIDKFGDELVGLDHLHMGLDSFDLYTAEFDLGDFEVDGFRGLYEVFSVGEDSLTDSYSRIMLPLASAEGPDTLKSGESVNYNNPFSIAAAYVEVFAKTYKDADYKLNHFEVKNSSFTYNDYTLRDAFRYEVTDLALRADGIDSHEEFLQINASALLNEVGHFEGYIRTYTENLRNMDIEYKVYGTELSPFTPYSDTYVAHPITNGEIVYENSTTIRDNHIESNNNIVFDDLIFGQKSDYESFYNLPVRLAVGLLKDKDGDIVLDVPIEGDLDDPEYDYSKAIWTSIKNIVLNIVKAPFKFIGGMFGIDEDNLKQIDFGLLQLQLSKQHEKQLSDMAKVLEERPDLNIEFRRMTRKFETMEKFAVTEVAHMYLYGTPVDDRLPKEEFEAVNELDINDSTFVAFVDKGIREDQRHLPIQLKCIEYIGQERASSQSDKIGVIRTSAIRSYLIQKKDIDSTRIRFLILPEDSLVTSRSTSIYSVGFWVED
;
A
#
# COMPACT_ATOMS: atom_id res chain seq x y z
N MET A 1 2.56 -29.97 -100.43
CA MET A 1 1.45 -29.90 -99.44
C MET A 1 0.11 -30.03 -100.15
N LYS A 2 -0.78 -30.94 -99.70
CA LYS A 2 -2.15 -31.07 -100.24
C LYS A 2 -2.92 -29.73 -100.08
N PRO A 3 -3.79 -29.32 -101.02
CA PRO A 3 -4.43 -27.99 -101.04
C PRO A 3 -5.25 -27.65 -99.78
N TRP A 4 -5.83 -28.65 -99.11
CA TRP A 4 -6.53 -28.46 -97.83
C TRP A 4 -5.62 -27.96 -96.70
N LYS A 5 -4.31 -28.29 -96.71
CA LYS A 5 -3.36 -27.80 -95.70
C LYS A 5 -3.11 -26.29 -95.80
N LYS A 6 -3.21 -25.68 -96.99
CA LYS A 6 -3.05 -24.22 -97.16
C LYS A 6 -4.26 -23.45 -96.62
N TRP A 7 -5.46 -23.98 -96.80
CA TRP A 7 -6.70 -23.43 -96.24
C TRP A 7 -6.73 -23.57 -94.72
N VAL A 8 -6.33 -24.72 -94.18
CA VAL A 8 -6.20 -24.91 -92.72
C VAL A 8 -5.15 -23.95 -92.12
N LEU A 9 -4.00 -23.75 -92.78
CA LEU A 9 -3.00 -22.77 -92.33
C LEU A 9 -3.51 -21.31 -92.40
N GLY A 10 -4.25 -20.95 -93.45
CA GLY A 10 -4.84 -19.62 -93.58
C GLY A 10 -5.92 -19.34 -92.52
N ILE A 11 -6.76 -20.34 -92.23
CA ILE A 11 -7.77 -20.27 -91.16
C ILE A 11 -7.11 -20.19 -89.79
N LEU A 12 -6.08 -21.00 -89.51
CA LEU A 12 -5.33 -20.93 -88.26
C LEU A 12 -4.60 -19.59 -88.08
N ALA A 13 -4.03 -19.03 -89.15
CA ALA A 13 -3.39 -17.71 -89.11
C ALA A 13 -4.41 -16.59 -88.90
N PHE A 14 -5.60 -16.69 -89.51
CA PHE A 14 -6.70 -15.74 -89.29
C PHE A 14 -7.25 -15.83 -87.87
N LEU A 15 -7.49 -17.04 -87.36
CA LEU A 15 -7.91 -17.26 -85.97
C LEU A 15 -6.85 -16.76 -84.98
N PHE A 16 -5.58 -17.02 -85.24
CA PHE A 16 -4.48 -16.50 -84.44
C PHE A 16 -4.44 -14.97 -84.46
N LEU A 17 -4.57 -14.33 -85.63
CA LEU A 17 -4.62 -12.87 -85.75
C LEU A 17 -5.84 -12.28 -85.05
N ALA A 18 -7.02 -12.91 -85.19
CA ALA A 18 -8.24 -12.50 -84.50
C ALA A 18 -8.08 -12.59 -82.98
N VAL A 19 -7.48 -13.66 -82.46
CA VAL A 19 -7.15 -13.82 -81.04
C VAL A 19 -6.16 -12.74 -80.59
N VAL A 20 -5.10 -12.45 -81.36
CA VAL A 20 -4.14 -11.39 -81.04
C VAL A 20 -4.81 -10.01 -80.99
N ILE A 21 -5.71 -9.72 -81.93
CA ILE A 21 -6.47 -8.45 -81.94
C ILE A 21 -7.42 -8.37 -80.75
N ILE A 22 -8.14 -9.46 -80.43
CA ILE A 22 -9.02 -9.52 -79.26
C ILE A 22 -8.22 -9.30 -77.98
N LEU A 23 -7.09 -9.99 -77.81
CA LEU A 23 -6.21 -9.81 -76.66
C LEU A 23 -5.62 -8.39 -76.60
N ALA A 24 -5.29 -7.77 -77.73
CA ALA A 24 -4.80 -6.39 -77.76
C ALA A 24 -5.88 -5.36 -77.36
N LEU A 25 -7.15 -5.61 -77.70
CA LEU A 25 -8.27 -4.73 -77.36
C LEU A 25 -8.88 -5.03 -75.97
N ALA A 26 -8.62 -6.22 -75.42
CA ALA A 26 -9.22 -6.69 -74.18
C ALA A 26 -8.95 -5.77 -72.97
N PRO A 27 -7.73 -5.26 -72.68
CA PRO A 27 -7.51 -4.42 -71.50
C PRO A 27 -8.38 -3.17 -71.49
N GLY A 28 -8.41 -2.44 -72.63
CA GLY A 28 -9.24 -1.25 -72.76
C GLY A 28 -10.73 -1.52 -72.84
N TYR A 29 -11.16 -2.75 -73.15
CA TYR A 29 -12.55 -3.17 -73.02
C TYR A 29 -12.89 -3.53 -71.57
N ILE A 30 -12.02 -4.29 -70.89
CA ILE A 30 -12.17 -4.73 -69.51
C ILE A 30 -12.24 -3.51 -68.59
N HIS A 31 -11.29 -2.58 -68.70
CA HIS A 31 -11.28 -1.33 -67.94
C HIS A 31 -12.63 -0.59 -68.02
N ARG A 32 -13.10 -0.27 -69.23
CA ARG A 32 -14.40 0.39 -69.45
C ARG A 32 -15.61 -0.46 -69.06
N TYR A 33 -15.47 -1.78 -69.06
CA TYR A 33 -16.55 -2.68 -68.66
C TYR A 33 -16.69 -2.71 -67.15
N VAL A 34 -15.57 -2.80 -66.43
CA VAL A 34 -15.52 -2.77 -64.96
C VAL A 34 -16.11 -1.46 -64.45
N GLU A 35 -15.63 -0.29 -64.88
CA GLU A 35 -16.16 1.02 -64.43
C GLU A 35 -17.63 1.28 -64.81
N LYS A 36 -18.15 0.56 -65.81
CA LYS A 36 -19.54 0.72 -66.25
C LYS A 36 -20.51 -0.20 -65.50
N HIS A 37 -20.00 -1.31 -64.99
CA HIS A 37 -20.77 -2.38 -64.34
C HIS A 37 -20.24 -2.67 -62.93
N ASP A 38 -19.49 -1.75 -62.35
CA ASP A 38 -18.84 -1.85 -61.04
C ASP A 38 -19.86 -2.13 -59.93
N VAL A 39 -20.92 -1.32 -59.85
CA VAL A 39 -22.02 -1.50 -58.89
C VAL A 39 -22.73 -2.84 -59.10
N ASP A 40 -22.90 -3.28 -60.35
CA ASP A 40 -23.50 -4.58 -60.65
C ASP A 40 -22.57 -5.76 -60.27
N LEU A 41 -21.24 -5.57 -60.35
CA LEU A 41 -20.22 -6.60 -60.17
C LEU A 41 -19.81 -6.78 -58.71
N VAL A 42 -19.66 -5.69 -57.97
CA VAL A 42 -19.12 -5.67 -56.59
C VAL A 42 -19.97 -4.86 -55.62
N GLY A 43 -21.07 -4.23 -56.07
CA GLY A 43 -21.94 -3.42 -55.21
C GLY A 43 -21.44 -1.99 -54.94
N ARG A 44 -20.27 -1.61 -55.47
CA ARG A 44 -19.60 -0.32 -55.22
C ARG A 44 -19.04 0.31 -56.49
N GLU A 45 -18.86 1.63 -56.47
CA GLU A 45 -18.20 2.35 -57.56
C GLU A 45 -16.69 2.08 -57.56
N ILE A 46 -16.14 1.74 -58.73
CA ILE A 46 -14.70 1.50 -58.93
C ILE A 46 -14.21 2.42 -60.05
N TYR A 47 -13.12 3.13 -59.77
CA TYR A 47 -12.35 3.92 -60.71
C TYR A 47 -10.93 3.37 -60.84
N MET A 48 -10.34 3.43 -62.03
CA MET A 48 -8.93 3.12 -62.22
C MET A 48 -8.31 3.99 -63.33
N ASP A 49 -7.08 4.47 -63.17
CA ASP A 49 -6.45 5.33 -64.17
C ASP A 49 -6.02 4.55 -65.44
N ASP A 50 -5.44 3.35 -65.26
CA ASP A 50 -5.00 2.50 -66.37
C ASP A 50 -5.03 1.00 -66.00
N LEU A 51 -5.28 0.15 -67.00
CA LEU A 51 -5.23 -1.32 -66.90
C LEU A 51 -4.39 -1.88 -68.05
N ARG A 52 -3.22 -2.43 -67.71
CA ARG A 52 -2.30 -3.04 -68.67
C ARG A 52 -2.20 -4.54 -68.46
N ILE A 53 -2.58 -5.32 -69.48
CA ILE A 53 -2.41 -6.77 -69.49
C ILE A 53 -1.45 -7.17 -70.62
N ARG A 54 -0.28 -7.69 -70.26
CA ARG A 54 0.73 -8.19 -71.20
C ARG A 54 0.60 -9.70 -71.35
N TRP A 55 -0.39 -10.15 -72.10
CA TRP A 55 -0.77 -11.57 -72.25
C TRP A 55 0.39 -12.54 -72.53
N LEU A 56 1.37 -12.17 -73.37
CA LEU A 56 2.50 -13.06 -73.70
C LEU A 56 3.49 -13.25 -72.54
N ARG A 57 3.57 -12.26 -71.64
CA ARG A 57 4.41 -12.30 -70.44
C ARG A 57 3.59 -12.61 -69.17
N ALA A 58 2.27 -12.70 -69.31
CA ALA A 58 1.27 -12.74 -68.24
C ALA A 58 1.59 -11.79 -67.08
N GLN A 59 1.68 -10.51 -67.43
CA GLN A 59 1.82 -9.43 -66.48
C GLN A 59 0.51 -8.65 -66.45
N LEU A 60 0.04 -8.33 -65.26
CA LEU A 60 -1.10 -7.46 -64.99
C LEU A 60 -0.58 -6.26 -64.21
N GLU A 61 -0.91 -5.06 -64.66
CA GLU A 61 -0.58 -3.80 -64.00
C GLU A 61 -1.83 -2.92 -63.98
N ILE A 62 -2.19 -2.42 -62.80
CA ILE A 62 -3.30 -1.49 -62.55
C ILE A 62 -2.68 -0.24 -61.91
N GLU A 63 -2.97 0.94 -62.46
CA GLU A 63 -2.51 2.23 -61.94
C GLU A 63 -3.72 3.02 -61.41
N GLY A 64 -3.57 3.70 -60.26
CA GLY A 64 -4.54 4.64 -59.70
C GLY A 64 -5.93 4.05 -59.43
N PHE A 65 -6.01 2.98 -58.63
CA PHE A 65 -7.30 2.35 -58.29
C PHE A 65 -7.97 3.06 -57.12
N ASP A 66 -9.27 3.29 -57.23
CA ASP A 66 -10.14 3.86 -56.19
C ASP A 66 -11.47 3.13 -56.16
N MET A 67 -11.71 2.35 -55.11
CA MET A 67 -13.02 1.78 -54.80
C MET A 67 -13.65 2.62 -53.69
N ARG A 68 -14.84 3.15 -53.96
CA ARG A 68 -15.53 4.04 -53.02
C ARG A 68 -16.47 3.30 -52.10
N GLU A 69 -16.76 3.92 -50.97
CA GLU A 69 -17.84 3.52 -50.09
C GLU A 69 -19.19 3.58 -50.80
N ARG A 70 -20.08 2.70 -50.38
CA ARG A 70 -21.42 2.59 -50.97
C ARG A 70 -22.17 3.91 -50.86
N ASP A 71 -22.66 4.40 -52.00
CA ASP A 71 -23.46 5.63 -52.10
C ASP A 71 -22.74 6.91 -51.58
N THR A 72 -21.41 6.91 -51.45
CA THR A 72 -20.64 8.10 -51.03
C THR A 72 -19.46 8.41 -51.96
N ALA A 73 -18.85 9.59 -51.76
CA ALA A 73 -17.64 10.00 -52.45
C ALA A 73 -16.34 9.64 -51.70
N VAL A 74 -16.46 8.99 -50.53
CA VAL A 74 -15.32 8.59 -49.69
C VAL A 74 -14.71 7.33 -50.29
N SER A 75 -13.38 7.29 -50.38
CA SER A 75 -12.66 6.11 -50.84
C SER A 75 -12.58 5.06 -49.73
N PHE A 76 -12.94 3.82 -50.05
CA PHE A 76 -12.81 2.66 -49.18
C PHE A 76 -11.42 2.03 -49.31
N ILE A 77 -11.05 1.65 -50.54
CA ILE A 77 -9.74 1.07 -50.87
C ILE A 77 -9.17 1.83 -52.05
N THR A 78 -7.95 2.36 -51.89
CA THR A 78 -7.18 2.95 -52.98
C THR A 78 -5.80 2.33 -53.07
N PHE A 79 -5.15 2.42 -54.23
CA PHE A 79 -3.71 2.16 -54.36
C PHE A 79 -3.12 2.85 -55.59
N ASP A 80 -1.85 3.27 -55.49
CA ASP A 80 -1.14 3.93 -56.59
C ASP A 80 -0.85 2.94 -57.73
N ARG A 81 -0.41 1.73 -57.39
CA ARG A 81 -0.06 0.70 -58.37
C ARG A 81 -0.21 -0.71 -57.83
N PHE A 82 -0.80 -1.59 -58.63
CA PHE A 82 -0.77 -3.04 -58.44
C PHE A 82 -0.08 -3.70 -59.63
N HIS A 83 0.88 -4.58 -59.37
CA HIS A 83 1.62 -5.33 -60.38
C HIS A 83 1.67 -6.82 -60.04
N ALA A 84 1.32 -7.69 -60.98
CA ALA A 84 1.38 -9.14 -60.79
C ALA A 84 1.95 -9.86 -62.03
N ASP A 85 2.90 -10.76 -61.80
CA ASP A 85 3.54 -11.59 -62.82
C ASP A 85 3.19 -13.08 -62.63
N LEU A 86 2.55 -13.70 -63.62
CA LEU A 86 2.19 -15.12 -63.58
C LEU A 86 3.04 -15.95 -64.56
N HIS A 87 3.47 -17.15 -64.14
CA HIS A 87 4.12 -18.09 -65.04
C HIS A 87 3.09 -18.94 -65.82
N LEU A 88 2.65 -18.48 -66.99
CA LEU A 88 1.62 -19.14 -67.81
C LEU A 88 1.76 -20.66 -67.97
N TRP A 89 2.98 -21.16 -68.18
CA TRP A 89 3.20 -22.58 -68.46
C TRP A 89 3.10 -23.46 -67.22
N SER A 90 3.11 -22.88 -66.01
CA SER A 90 2.90 -23.63 -64.76
C SER A 90 1.45 -24.11 -64.67
N LEU A 91 0.50 -23.33 -65.19
CA LEU A 91 -0.93 -23.64 -65.15
C LEU A 91 -1.24 -24.97 -65.86
N LEU A 92 -0.56 -25.27 -66.98
CA LEU A 92 -0.73 -26.53 -67.72
C LEU A 92 -0.24 -27.76 -66.95
N ARG A 93 0.55 -27.56 -65.89
CA ARG A 93 1.10 -28.60 -65.02
C ARG A 93 0.39 -28.70 -63.68
N GLY A 94 -0.70 -27.94 -63.48
CA GLY A 94 -1.39 -27.88 -62.19
C GLY A 94 -0.71 -26.99 -61.15
N TYR A 95 0.09 -25.99 -61.56
CA TYR A 95 0.76 -25.06 -60.65
C TYR A 95 0.31 -23.62 -60.90
N ILE A 96 -0.10 -22.91 -59.87
CA ILE A 96 -0.29 -21.46 -59.88
C ILE A 96 1.01 -20.84 -59.38
N HIS A 97 1.83 -20.29 -60.29
CA HIS A 97 3.13 -19.70 -59.93
C HIS A 97 3.14 -18.21 -60.23
N LEU A 98 3.00 -17.41 -59.17
CA LEU A 98 3.13 -15.96 -59.17
C LEU A 98 4.60 -15.61 -58.84
N LYS A 99 5.28 -14.91 -59.75
CA LYS A 99 6.70 -14.57 -59.60
C LYS A 99 6.96 -13.30 -58.79
N ARG A 100 5.97 -12.43 -58.81
CA ARG A 100 6.02 -11.10 -58.22
C ARG A 100 4.59 -10.59 -58.08
N VAL A 101 4.27 -10.07 -56.90
CA VAL A 101 3.03 -9.36 -56.64
C VAL A 101 3.40 -8.13 -55.82
N GLU A 102 3.13 -6.94 -56.35
CA GLU A 102 3.42 -5.68 -55.68
C GLU A 102 2.17 -4.83 -55.57
N LEU A 103 1.98 -4.25 -54.40
CA LEU A 103 0.94 -3.29 -54.12
C LEU A 103 1.58 -2.06 -53.48
N ASP A 104 1.59 -0.95 -54.21
CA ASP A 104 2.23 0.29 -53.77
C ASP A 104 1.19 1.27 -53.24
N ARG A 105 1.44 1.76 -52.03
CA ARG A 105 0.65 2.75 -51.30
C ARG A 105 -0.85 2.42 -51.24
N PRO A 106 -1.23 1.20 -50.83
CA PRO A 106 -2.63 0.90 -50.61
C PRO A 106 -3.14 1.69 -49.41
N MET A 107 -4.31 2.31 -49.52
CA MET A 107 -5.01 2.92 -48.39
C MET A 107 -6.33 2.19 -48.18
N VAL A 108 -6.63 1.83 -46.93
CA VAL A 108 -7.90 1.23 -46.52
C VAL A 108 -8.54 2.09 -45.45
N HIS A 109 -9.79 2.48 -45.66
CA HIS A 109 -10.63 3.13 -44.66
C HIS A 109 -11.56 2.09 -44.04
N VAL A 110 -11.43 1.83 -42.75
CA VAL A 110 -12.31 0.94 -42.00
C VAL A 110 -13.11 1.79 -41.02
N VAL A 111 -14.44 1.70 -41.09
CA VAL A 111 -15.34 2.35 -40.16
C VAL A 111 -16.18 1.28 -39.49
N GLN A 112 -16.18 1.27 -38.15
CA GLN A 112 -16.99 0.39 -37.33
C GLN A 112 -18.09 1.21 -36.63
N ASP A 113 -19.34 0.73 -36.71
CA ASP A 113 -20.50 1.23 -35.96
C ASP A 113 -21.11 0.05 -35.19
N GLY A 114 -20.76 -0.05 -33.90
CA GLY A 114 -21.10 -1.20 -33.06
C GLY A 114 -20.48 -2.51 -33.58
N THR A 115 -21.29 -3.39 -34.15
CA THR A 115 -20.84 -4.67 -34.75
C THR A 115 -20.80 -4.65 -36.27
N GLU A 116 -21.28 -3.58 -36.89
CA GLU A 116 -21.31 -3.44 -38.34
C GLU A 116 -20.04 -2.72 -38.81
N PHE A 117 -19.48 -3.20 -39.91
CA PHE A 117 -18.38 -2.54 -40.61
C PHE A 117 -18.88 -1.91 -41.89
N ASN A 118 -18.22 -0.83 -42.32
CA ASN A 118 -18.49 -0.18 -43.59
C ASN A 118 -18.43 -1.15 -44.78
N PHE A 119 -17.75 -2.30 -44.69
CA PHE A 119 -17.62 -3.31 -45.76
C PHE A 119 -18.54 -4.54 -45.64
N ASP A 120 -19.45 -4.62 -44.66
CA ASP A 120 -20.33 -5.79 -44.49
C ASP A 120 -21.27 -6.06 -45.67
N ASP A 121 -21.59 -5.01 -46.44
CA ASP A 121 -22.34 -5.11 -47.70
C ASP A 121 -21.60 -5.93 -48.78
N LEU A 122 -20.26 -5.92 -48.77
CA LEU A 122 -19.44 -6.71 -49.70
C LEU A 122 -19.49 -8.21 -49.38
N ALA A 123 -19.56 -8.58 -48.10
CA ALA A 123 -19.68 -9.98 -47.69
C ALA A 123 -21.05 -10.56 -48.08
N THR A 124 -22.11 -9.81 -47.80
CA THR A 124 -23.51 -10.22 -48.05
C THR A 124 -23.93 -10.22 -49.52
N ALA A 125 -23.27 -9.43 -50.38
CA ALA A 125 -23.49 -9.45 -51.83
C ALA A 125 -23.18 -10.81 -52.48
N THR A 126 -22.28 -11.61 -51.88
CA THR A 126 -21.86 -12.93 -52.37
C THR A 126 -22.80 -14.08 -51.97
N ASP A 127 -23.67 -13.86 -50.99
CA ASP A 127 -24.56 -14.89 -50.42
C ASP A 127 -25.86 -15.11 -51.20
N THR A 128 -26.17 -14.24 -52.17
CA THR A 128 -27.45 -14.32 -52.89
C THR A 128 -27.55 -15.47 -53.93
N ASP A 129 -26.47 -16.22 -54.17
CA ASP A 129 -26.46 -17.38 -55.09
C ASP A 129 -25.70 -18.63 -54.59
N SER A 130 -25.31 -18.69 -53.32
CA SER A 130 -24.51 -19.80 -52.79
C SER A 130 -25.37 -21.00 -52.34
N THR A 131 -25.95 -21.74 -53.30
CA THR A 131 -26.19 -23.19 -53.14
C THR A 131 -24.91 -23.97 -53.45
N ALA A 132 -23.78 -23.52 -52.92
CA ALA A 132 -22.56 -24.32 -52.96
C ALA A 132 -22.68 -25.39 -51.88
N GLU A 133 -22.74 -26.67 -52.27
CA GLU A 133 -22.51 -27.77 -51.34
C GLU A 133 -21.19 -27.51 -50.60
N PRO A 134 -21.09 -27.80 -49.29
CA PRO A 134 -19.85 -27.65 -48.56
C PRO A 134 -18.75 -28.37 -49.33
N LEU A 135 -17.70 -27.64 -49.68
CA LEU A 135 -16.51 -28.19 -50.33
C LEU A 135 -16.08 -29.43 -49.53
N ASP A 136 -16.19 -30.60 -50.14
CA ASP A 136 -15.71 -31.85 -49.58
C ASP A 136 -14.18 -31.77 -49.43
N THR A 137 -13.73 -31.27 -48.29
CA THR A 137 -12.31 -31.09 -47.93
C THR A 137 -11.55 -32.41 -47.86
N SER A 138 -12.22 -33.57 -48.01
CA SER A 138 -11.57 -34.88 -48.11
C SER A 138 -10.88 -35.13 -49.47
N LYS A 139 -11.15 -34.30 -50.50
CA LYS A 139 -10.38 -34.29 -51.76
C LYS A 139 -9.45 -33.09 -51.80
N GLY A 140 -8.20 -33.27 -51.34
CA GLY A 140 -7.15 -32.28 -51.50
C GLY A 140 -7.05 -31.80 -52.95
N SER A 141 -6.91 -30.48 -53.14
CA SER A 141 -6.81 -29.89 -54.46
C SER A 141 -5.59 -30.45 -55.21
N SER A 142 -5.73 -30.73 -56.50
CA SER A 142 -4.60 -31.18 -57.35
C SER A 142 -3.70 -30.03 -57.82
N TRP A 143 -3.97 -28.81 -57.36
CA TRP A 143 -3.25 -27.60 -57.73
C TRP A 143 -2.29 -27.21 -56.62
N HIS A 144 -1.03 -26.99 -57.00
CA HIS A 144 0.00 -26.45 -56.13
C HIS A 144 0.16 -24.95 -56.36
N PHE A 145 0.60 -24.19 -55.35
CA PHE A 145 0.81 -22.75 -55.49
C PHE A 145 2.22 -22.34 -55.08
N VAL A 146 2.74 -21.33 -55.77
CA VAL A 146 4.01 -20.68 -55.46
C VAL A 146 3.82 -19.18 -55.66
N LEU A 147 4.10 -18.39 -54.64
CA LEU A 147 4.15 -16.95 -54.64
C LEU A 147 5.60 -16.54 -54.32
N GLU A 148 6.25 -15.83 -55.23
CA GLU A 148 7.57 -15.23 -55.02
C GLU A 148 7.43 -13.71 -54.98
N ASN A 149 8.27 -13.07 -54.17
CA ASN A 149 8.40 -11.61 -54.09
C ASN A 149 7.05 -10.89 -53.96
N TYR A 150 6.27 -11.22 -52.92
CA TYR A 150 5.10 -10.42 -52.56
C TYR A 150 5.52 -9.24 -51.70
N HIS A 151 5.23 -8.03 -52.16
CA HIS A 151 5.57 -6.79 -51.49
C HIS A 151 4.33 -5.91 -51.41
N LEU A 152 4.00 -5.44 -50.22
CA LEU A 152 3.10 -4.34 -49.99
C LEU A 152 3.96 -3.20 -49.44
N ASN A 153 4.00 -2.07 -50.15
CA ASN A 153 4.89 -0.96 -49.82
C ASN A 153 4.07 0.25 -49.36
N ASP A 154 4.45 0.86 -48.24
CA ASP A 154 3.93 2.15 -47.74
C ASP A 154 2.40 2.22 -47.68
N GLY A 155 1.76 1.18 -47.14
CA GLY A 155 0.30 1.15 -46.96
C GLY A 155 -0.18 2.07 -45.84
N PHE A 156 -1.44 2.49 -45.94
CA PHE A 156 -2.13 3.35 -44.99
C PHE A 156 -3.40 2.66 -44.51
N ILE A 157 -3.66 2.64 -43.21
CA ILE A 157 -4.90 2.12 -42.63
C ILE A 157 -5.48 3.21 -41.75
N LEU A 158 -6.69 3.66 -42.07
CA LEU A 158 -7.47 4.54 -41.23
C LEU A 158 -8.60 3.71 -40.63
N TYR A 159 -8.56 3.49 -39.32
CA TYR A 159 -9.59 2.78 -38.58
C TYR A 159 -10.32 3.76 -37.67
N GLN A 160 -11.64 3.82 -37.81
CA GLN A 160 -12.51 4.69 -36.99
C GLN A 160 -13.61 3.84 -36.37
N SER A 161 -13.88 4.05 -35.09
CA SER A 161 -14.86 3.26 -34.34
C SER A 161 -15.63 4.16 -33.37
N ASP A 162 -16.89 3.83 -33.12
CA ASP A 162 -17.66 4.39 -32.01
C ASP A 162 -17.38 3.69 -30.67
N LEU A 163 -16.66 2.54 -30.71
CA LEU A 163 -16.33 1.73 -29.54
C LEU A 163 -14.89 1.92 -29.02
N GLN A 164 -13.97 2.34 -29.89
CA GLN A 164 -12.54 2.45 -29.60
C GLN A 164 -11.96 3.73 -30.21
N PRO A 165 -10.81 4.23 -29.71
CA PRO A 165 -10.13 5.37 -30.32
C PRO A 165 -9.77 5.11 -31.79
N ASP A 166 -9.74 6.18 -32.57
CA ASP A 166 -9.29 6.14 -33.96
C ASP A 166 -7.83 5.63 -34.01
N LEU A 167 -7.55 4.71 -34.91
CA LEU A 167 -6.23 4.15 -35.14
C LEU A 167 -5.78 4.48 -36.56
N GLU A 168 -4.66 5.17 -36.68
CA GLU A 168 -4.05 5.51 -37.97
C GLU A 168 -2.68 4.84 -38.09
N ILE A 169 -2.52 4.04 -39.14
CA ILE A 169 -1.25 3.46 -39.56
C ILE A 169 -0.84 4.19 -40.84
N ASP A 170 0.25 4.96 -40.78
CA ASP A 170 0.72 5.81 -41.88
C ASP A 170 1.84 5.16 -42.72
N SER A 171 2.32 4.01 -42.27
CA SER A 171 3.25 3.17 -43.01
C SER A 171 2.97 1.72 -42.67
N PHE A 172 2.62 0.92 -43.66
CA PHE A 172 2.43 -0.52 -43.55
C PHE A 172 3.18 -1.22 -44.68
N GLU A 173 4.18 -2.02 -44.32
CA GLU A 173 5.01 -2.79 -45.25
C GLU A 173 4.87 -4.28 -44.97
N VAL A 174 4.69 -5.08 -46.02
CA VAL A 174 4.70 -6.54 -45.96
C VAL A 174 5.63 -7.08 -47.04
N ARG A 175 6.59 -7.91 -46.66
CA ARG A 175 7.46 -8.63 -47.60
C ARG A 175 7.38 -10.13 -47.33
N VAL A 176 7.00 -10.88 -48.36
CA VAL A 176 7.03 -12.34 -48.37
C VAL A 176 7.91 -12.78 -49.53
N PRO A 177 9.20 -13.14 -49.29
CA PRO A 177 10.12 -13.54 -50.36
C PRO A 177 9.63 -14.75 -51.14
N MET A 178 9.05 -15.74 -50.45
CA MET A 178 8.47 -16.93 -51.06
C MET A 178 7.43 -17.58 -50.13
N ALA A 179 6.26 -17.91 -50.68
CA ALA A 179 5.24 -18.75 -50.06
C ALA A 179 4.79 -19.86 -51.01
N SER A 180 4.76 -21.10 -50.54
CA SER A 180 4.27 -22.25 -51.33
C SER A 180 3.75 -23.35 -50.42
N ASP A 181 2.74 -24.08 -50.88
CA ASP A 181 2.25 -25.31 -50.23
C ASP A 181 3.29 -26.43 -50.16
N THR A 182 4.41 -26.30 -50.89
CA THR A 182 5.53 -27.24 -50.89
C THR A 182 6.81 -26.68 -50.30
N ALA A 183 6.81 -25.41 -49.84
CA ALA A 183 7.98 -24.81 -49.22
C ALA A 183 8.26 -25.44 -47.86
N ALA A 184 9.53 -25.67 -47.54
CA ALA A 184 9.91 -26.12 -46.21
C ALA A 184 9.71 -25.02 -45.15
N ARG A 185 9.91 -23.76 -45.56
CA ARG A 185 9.83 -22.57 -44.70
C ARG A 185 9.24 -21.41 -45.50
N ILE A 186 8.32 -20.67 -44.88
CA ILE A 186 7.74 -19.44 -45.41
C ILE A 186 8.10 -18.31 -44.45
N GLY A 187 8.89 -17.35 -44.93
CA GLY A 187 9.26 -16.16 -44.17
C GLY A 187 8.39 -14.96 -44.55
N SER A 188 8.00 -14.16 -43.57
CA SER A 188 7.30 -12.89 -43.75
C SER A 188 7.92 -11.81 -42.86
N HIS A 189 8.07 -10.62 -43.42
CA HIS A 189 8.45 -9.41 -42.69
C HIS A 189 7.28 -8.43 -42.79
N VAL A 190 6.75 -8.01 -41.65
CA VAL A 190 5.72 -6.98 -41.54
C VAL A 190 6.30 -5.83 -40.74
N ARG A 191 6.18 -4.61 -41.25
CA ARG A 191 6.61 -3.41 -40.52
C ARG A 191 5.53 -2.37 -40.61
N PHE A 192 5.13 -1.80 -39.48
CA PHE A 192 4.16 -0.72 -39.49
C PHE A 192 4.42 0.34 -38.43
N HIS A 193 3.94 1.55 -38.68
CA HIS A 193 4.06 2.68 -37.77
C HIS A 193 2.66 3.21 -37.45
N ILE A 194 2.41 3.46 -36.16
CA ILE A 194 1.16 4.05 -35.70
C ILE A 194 1.38 5.55 -35.49
N VAL A 195 0.45 6.38 -35.94
CA VAL A 195 0.57 7.85 -35.90
C VAL A 195 0.70 8.40 -34.49
N THR A 196 0.04 7.79 -33.50
CA THR A 196 0.14 8.17 -32.08
C THR A 196 1.49 7.82 -31.46
N GLY A 197 2.38 7.11 -32.18
CA GLY A 197 3.67 6.67 -31.69
C GLY A 197 3.81 5.14 -31.76
N GLY A 198 5.04 4.68 -31.98
CA GLY A 198 5.38 3.26 -32.05
C GLY A 198 5.71 2.76 -33.46
N LEU A 199 6.88 2.14 -33.58
CA LEU A 199 7.25 1.36 -34.76
C LEU A 199 7.22 -0.12 -34.41
N PHE A 200 6.47 -0.89 -35.20
CA PHE A 200 6.31 -2.32 -35.05
C PHE A 200 7.02 -3.05 -36.18
N THR A 201 7.79 -4.08 -35.83
CA THR A 201 8.41 -5.01 -36.78
C THR A 201 8.09 -6.43 -36.36
N ILE A 202 7.61 -7.23 -37.30
CA ILE A 202 7.25 -8.64 -37.09
C ILE A 202 7.91 -9.47 -38.18
N ASP A 203 8.95 -10.20 -37.80
CA ASP A 203 9.59 -11.20 -38.64
C ASP A 203 9.10 -12.58 -38.24
N THR A 204 8.47 -13.31 -39.16
CA THR A 204 7.87 -14.61 -38.88
C THR A 204 8.32 -15.65 -39.89
N ASP A 205 8.71 -16.81 -39.39
CA ASP A 205 9.09 -17.97 -40.16
C ASP A 205 8.20 -19.16 -39.80
N VAL A 206 7.49 -19.67 -40.82
CA VAL A 206 6.54 -20.76 -40.72
C VAL A 206 7.17 -22.01 -41.31
N MET A 207 7.37 -23.06 -40.50
CA MET A 207 8.00 -24.33 -40.88
C MET A 207 6.93 -25.39 -41.13
N LEU A 208 6.42 -25.46 -42.37
CA LEU A 208 5.22 -26.24 -42.71
C LEU A 208 5.31 -27.74 -42.37
N ALA A 209 6.50 -28.33 -42.49
CA ALA A 209 6.71 -29.76 -42.22
C ALA A 209 6.68 -30.11 -40.72
N GLU A 210 7.01 -29.15 -39.87
CA GLU A 210 7.10 -29.30 -38.42
C GLU A 210 5.84 -28.76 -37.72
N SER A 211 4.93 -28.15 -38.48
CA SER A 211 3.79 -27.40 -37.95
C SER A 211 4.18 -26.32 -36.92
N ALA A 212 5.35 -25.70 -37.11
CA ALA A 212 5.99 -24.84 -36.10
C ALA A 212 6.38 -23.46 -36.66
N PHE A 213 6.19 -22.41 -35.86
CA PHE A 213 6.56 -21.05 -36.20
C PHE A 213 7.67 -20.50 -35.28
N ALA A 214 8.39 -19.52 -35.80
CA ALA A 214 9.28 -18.64 -35.05
C ALA A 214 8.94 -17.20 -35.44
N SER A 215 8.62 -16.35 -34.47
CA SER A 215 8.25 -14.96 -34.71
C SER A 215 9.04 -14.04 -33.79
N HIS A 216 9.65 -13.01 -34.36
CA HIS A 216 10.34 -11.94 -33.65
C HIS A 216 9.51 -10.65 -33.81
N PHE A 217 8.99 -10.15 -32.70
CA PHE A 217 8.20 -8.95 -32.57
C PHE A 217 9.05 -7.87 -31.90
N ILE A 218 9.20 -6.74 -32.55
CA ILE A 218 9.86 -5.56 -32.02
C ILE A 218 8.84 -4.43 -32.05
N MET A 219 8.70 -3.71 -30.94
CA MET A 219 7.94 -2.50 -30.79
C MET A 219 8.88 -1.46 -30.17
N ASP A 220 9.16 -0.40 -30.91
CA ASP A 220 10.05 0.69 -30.48
C ASP A 220 9.22 1.96 -30.24
N ASP A 221 9.44 2.64 -29.11
CA ASP A 221 8.86 3.93 -28.74
C ASP A 221 7.31 3.98 -28.89
N PHE A 222 6.59 2.97 -28.40
CA PHE A 222 5.12 3.00 -28.38
C PHE A 222 4.64 3.91 -27.25
N ASP A 223 3.80 4.89 -27.59
CA ASP A 223 3.39 5.96 -26.70
C ASP A 223 2.16 5.59 -25.86
N PHE A 224 2.20 5.92 -24.58
CA PHE A 224 1.08 5.73 -23.64
C PHE A 224 -0.11 6.64 -23.94
N GLU A 225 0.04 7.70 -24.73
CA GLU A 225 -1.08 8.52 -25.23
C GLU A 225 -2.16 7.65 -25.88
N PHE A 226 -1.78 6.55 -26.54
CA PHE A 226 -2.74 5.59 -27.12
C PHE A 226 -3.62 4.90 -26.05
N LEU A 227 -3.13 4.74 -24.83
CA LEU A 227 -3.84 4.11 -23.71
C LEU A 227 -4.77 5.09 -22.97
N GLU A 228 -4.52 6.39 -23.09
CA GLU A 228 -5.24 7.45 -22.37
C GLU A 228 -6.76 7.35 -22.53
N PRO A 229 -7.35 7.22 -23.75
CA PRO A 229 -8.80 7.14 -23.89
C PRO A 229 -9.42 5.93 -23.19
N PHE A 230 -8.64 4.85 -23.05
CA PHE A 230 -9.12 3.66 -22.36
C PHE A 230 -9.07 3.81 -20.84
N LEU A 231 -8.03 4.44 -20.30
CA LEU A 231 -7.97 4.77 -18.87
C LEU A 231 -9.02 5.82 -18.50
N MET A 232 -9.28 6.79 -19.39
CA MET A 232 -10.31 7.81 -19.21
C MET A 232 -11.73 7.24 -19.06
N ALA A 233 -11.98 6.01 -19.52
CA ALA A 233 -13.25 5.33 -19.29
C ALA A 233 -13.47 4.95 -17.81
N TYR A 234 -12.40 4.89 -17.01
CA TYR A 234 -12.43 4.45 -15.61
C TYR A 234 -11.92 5.52 -14.64
N MET A 235 -11.09 6.46 -15.09
CA MET A 235 -10.41 7.44 -14.25
C MET A 235 -10.32 8.80 -14.95
N GLU A 236 -10.48 9.89 -14.20
CA GLU A 236 -10.35 11.25 -14.73
C GLU A 236 -8.89 11.74 -14.62
N LEU A 237 -8.14 11.58 -15.72
CA LEU A 237 -6.76 12.04 -15.88
C LEU A 237 -6.69 13.39 -16.62
N GLU A 238 -5.65 14.18 -16.35
CA GLU A 238 -5.27 15.31 -17.23
C GLU A 238 -4.33 14.83 -18.32
N ASP A 239 -3.38 13.97 -17.97
CA ASP A 239 -2.33 13.51 -18.88
C ASP A 239 -1.78 12.13 -18.45
N LEU A 240 -1.32 11.36 -19.43
CA LEU A 240 -0.63 10.09 -19.26
C LEU A 240 0.54 10.01 -20.26
N GLU A 241 1.73 10.30 -19.76
CA GLU A 241 2.95 10.21 -20.55
C GLU A 241 3.67 8.87 -20.27
N GLY A 242 4.43 8.40 -21.25
CA GLY A 242 5.32 7.26 -21.11
C GLY A 242 5.56 6.57 -22.44
N VAL A 243 6.71 5.90 -22.56
CA VAL A 243 7.03 5.09 -23.74
C VAL A 243 7.34 3.67 -23.33
N ILE A 244 6.93 2.70 -24.16
CA ILE A 244 7.23 1.29 -23.99
C ILE A 244 7.94 0.73 -25.22
N ASP A 245 9.01 0.00 -24.96
CA ASP A 245 9.74 -0.81 -25.91
C ASP A 245 9.52 -2.28 -25.58
N LEU A 246 9.39 -3.12 -26.61
CA LEU A 246 9.25 -4.57 -26.48
C LEU A 246 10.06 -5.26 -27.57
N ASP A 247 10.94 -6.16 -27.17
CA ASP A 247 11.59 -7.12 -28.08
C ASP A 247 11.22 -8.53 -27.59
N LEU A 248 10.37 -9.21 -28.36
CA LEU A 248 9.77 -10.49 -28.01
C LEU A 248 9.99 -11.50 -29.12
N VAL A 249 10.54 -12.66 -28.77
CA VAL A 249 10.68 -13.82 -29.63
C VAL A 249 9.76 -14.94 -29.16
N ALA A 250 8.92 -15.42 -30.05
CA ALA A 250 8.00 -16.52 -29.84
C ALA A 250 8.36 -17.71 -30.74
N HIS A 251 8.36 -18.91 -30.18
CA HIS A 251 8.54 -20.15 -30.93
C HIS A 251 7.47 -21.15 -30.51
N GLY A 252 6.87 -21.90 -31.43
CA GLY A 252 5.94 -22.96 -31.04
C GLY A 252 5.21 -23.64 -32.18
N GLY A 253 4.39 -24.63 -31.84
CA GLY A 253 3.52 -25.33 -32.79
C GLY A 253 2.21 -24.56 -33.05
N TRP A 254 1.73 -24.52 -34.30
CA TRP A 254 0.37 -24.03 -34.60
C TRP A 254 -0.67 -25.16 -34.69
N SER A 255 -0.25 -26.42 -34.76
CA SER A 255 -1.16 -27.58 -34.74
C SER A 255 -1.49 -28.08 -33.34
N GLU A 256 -0.58 -27.86 -32.39
CA GLU A 256 -0.73 -28.17 -30.97
C GLU A 256 -0.39 -26.90 -30.20
N SER A 257 -1.38 -26.29 -29.57
CA SER A 257 -1.26 -24.97 -28.90
C SER A 257 -0.52 -25.03 -27.56
N SER A 258 0.09 -26.17 -27.21
CA SER A 258 0.82 -26.37 -25.96
C SER A 258 2.24 -25.82 -26.02
N ASP A 259 2.94 -25.89 -27.15
CA ASP A 259 4.40 -25.74 -27.13
C ASP A 259 4.87 -24.32 -27.44
N ILE A 260 4.17 -23.29 -26.96
CA ILE A 260 4.56 -21.89 -27.18
C ILE A 260 5.57 -21.46 -26.11
N GLN A 261 6.76 -21.10 -26.58
CA GLN A 261 7.85 -20.56 -25.78
C GLN A 261 8.08 -19.09 -26.12
N LEU A 262 8.07 -18.24 -25.09
CA LEU A 262 8.33 -16.81 -25.22
C LEU A 262 9.64 -16.43 -24.55
N ARG A 263 10.38 -15.51 -25.16
CA ARG A 263 11.58 -14.87 -24.60
C ARG A 263 11.58 -13.42 -25.03
N GLY A 264 11.96 -12.49 -24.17
CA GLY A 264 12.02 -11.10 -24.58
C GLY A 264 12.48 -10.15 -23.49
N LEU A 265 12.36 -8.87 -23.79
CA LEU A 265 12.59 -7.76 -22.89
C LEU A 265 11.49 -6.72 -23.11
N MET A 266 11.11 -6.07 -22.02
CA MET A 266 10.20 -4.93 -22.01
C MET A 266 10.85 -3.81 -21.22
N ASP A 267 10.91 -2.63 -21.81
CA ASP A 267 11.40 -1.42 -21.16
C ASP A 267 10.30 -0.37 -21.19
N VAL A 268 10.01 0.24 -20.04
CA VAL A 268 9.06 1.35 -19.92
C VAL A 268 9.82 2.54 -19.37
N ARG A 269 9.70 3.71 -20.01
CA ARG A 269 10.49 4.90 -19.69
C ARG A 269 9.60 6.12 -19.54
N ASP A 270 10.04 7.03 -18.66
CA ASP A 270 9.49 8.38 -18.50
C ASP A 270 7.97 8.42 -18.25
N VAL A 271 7.43 7.49 -17.44
CA VAL A 271 6.00 7.45 -17.15
C VAL A 271 5.62 8.55 -16.18
N GLN A 272 4.57 9.29 -16.51
CA GLN A 272 3.93 10.26 -15.63
C GLN A 272 2.40 10.13 -15.74
N MET A 273 1.74 10.04 -14.60
CA MET A 273 0.29 10.09 -14.49
C MET A 273 -0.12 11.34 -13.74
N ILE A 274 -0.74 12.28 -14.46
CA ILE A 274 -1.18 13.56 -13.92
C ILE A 274 -2.70 13.53 -13.79
N ASP A 275 -3.19 13.80 -12.59
CA ASP A 275 -4.63 13.86 -12.37
C ASP A 275 -5.25 15.13 -12.99
N LYS A 276 -6.59 15.16 -13.09
CA LYS A 276 -7.33 16.31 -13.61
C LYS A 276 -7.12 17.64 -12.84
N PHE A 277 -6.42 17.63 -11.71
CA PHE A 277 -6.11 18.79 -10.88
C PHE A 277 -4.66 19.26 -11.05
N GLY A 278 -3.85 18.55 -11.84
CA GLY A 278 -2.46 18.85 -12.12
C GLY A 278 -1.46 18.23 -11.13
N ASP A 279 -1.90 17.28 -10.28
CA ASP A 279 -1.02 16.57 -9.36
C ASP A 279 -0.40 15.34 -10.05
N GLU A 280 0.94 15.20 -10.01
CA GLU A 280 1.63 13.96 -10.44
C GLU A 280 1.39 12.88 -9.37
N LEU A 281 0.50 11.93 -9.68
CA LEU A 281 0.14 10.83 -8.77
C LEU A 281 1.14 9.68 -8.82
N VAL A 282 1.67 9.42 -10.02
CA VAL A 282 2.64 8.35 -10.29
C VAL A 282 3.68 8.88 -11.27
N GLY A 283 4.95 8.72 -10.91
CA GLY A 283 6.09 8.91 -11.80
C GLY A 283 6.96 7.65 -11.82
N LEU A 284 7.59 7.34 -12.95
CA LEU A 284 8.55 6.25 -13.08
C LEU A 284 9.58 6.59 -14.15
N ASP A 285 10.86 6.58 -13.80
CA ASP A 285 11.92 6.92 -14.75
C ASP A 285 12.21 5.74 -15.69
N HIS A 286 12.34 4.53 -15.13
CA HIS A 286 12.59 3.32 -15.91
C HIS A 286 12.06 2.07 -15.22
N LEU A 287 11.39 1.20 -15.98
CA LEU A 287 11.09 -0.17 -15.61
C LEU A 287 11.66 -1.10 -16.68
N HIS A 288 12.42 -2.10 -16.24
CA HIS A 288 12.98 -3.14 -17.08
C HIS A 288 12.44 -4.49 -16.64
N MET A 289 11.97 -5.28 -17.61
CA MET A 289 11.57 -6.66 -17.39
C MET A 289 12.18 -7.57 -18.45
N GLY A 290 13.10 -8.43 -18.03
CA GLY A 290 13.67 -9.50 -18.82
C GLY A 290 12.85 -10.79 -18.67
N LEU A 291 12.53 -11.42 -19.79
CA LEU A 291 11.92 -12.74 -19.85
C LEU A 291 12.90 -13.70 -20.56
N ASP A 292 13.54 -14.60 -19.82
CA ASP A 292 14.50 -15.55 -20.37
C ASP A 292 13.80 -16.72 -21.07
N SER A 293 12.75 -17.26 -20.45
CA SER A 293 11.85 -18.23 -21.06
C SER A 293 10.51 -18.30 -20.34
N PHE A 294 9.42 -18.36 -21.09
CA PHE A 294 8.09 -18.72 -20.59
C PHE A 294 7.51 -19.86 -21.42
N ASP A 295 7.25 -20.99 -20.77
CA ASP A 295 6.58 -22.14 -21.37
C ASP A 295 5.12 -22.18 -20.89
N LEU A 296 4.21 -21.89 -21.81
CA LEU A 296 2.77 -21.80 -21.53
C LEU A 296 2.15 -23.14 -21.11
N TYR A 297 2.75 -24.27 -21.46
CA TYR A 297 2.18 -25.59 -21.18
C TYR A 297 2.66 -26.17 -19.86
N THR A 298 3.95 -26.07 -19.57
CA THR A 298 4.47 -26.49 -18.26
C THR A 298 4.23 -25.46 -17.17
N ALA A 299 3.84 -24.23 -17.53
CA ALA A 299 3.74 -23.10 -16.62
C ALA A 299 5.08 -22.83 -15.89
N GLU A 300 6.18 -22.98 -16.65
CA GLU A 300 7.54 -22.64 -16.22
C GLU A 300 7.87 -21.19 -16.64
N PHE A 301 8.24 -20.36 -15.66
CA PHE A 301 8.53 -18.94 -15.82
C PHE A 301 9.97 -18.65 -15.39
N ASP A 302 10.89 -18.45 -16.33
CA ASP A 302 12.24 -17.93 -16.04
C ASP A 302 12.28 -16.45 -16.42
N LEU A 303 12.08 -15.61 -15.41
CA LEU A 303 12.23 -14.16 -15.47
C LEU A 303 13.72 -13.84 -15.26
N GLY A 304 14.28 -13.04 -16.16
CA GLY A 304 15.66 -12.58 -16.08
C GLY A 304 15.81 -11.58 -14.95
N ASP A 305 15.70 -10.31 -15.31
CA ASP A 305 15.85 -9.17 -14.42
C ASP A 305 14.52 -8.41 -14.34
N PHE A 306 14.13 -7.98 -13.13
CA PHE A 306 13.03 -7.05 -12.92
C PHE A 306 13.57 -5.85 -12.16
N GLU A 307 13.70 -4.72 -12.84
CA GLU A 307 14.24 -3.48 -12.28
C GLU A 307 13.23 -2.35 -12.36
N VAL A 308 13.10 -1.59 -11.27
CA VAL A 308 12.30 -0.36 -11.19
C VAL A 308 13.21 0.74 -10.66
N ASP A 309 13.37 1.81 -11.43
CA ASP A 309 14.19 2.97 -11.07
C ASP A 309 13.33 4.24 -11.04
N GLY A 310 13.49 5.03 -9.98
CA GLY A 310 12.89 6.36 -9.88
C GLY A 310 11.37 6.37 -9.74
N PHE A 311 10.76 5.34 -9.17
CA PHE A 311 9.31 5.34 -8.91
C PHE A 311 8.95 6.43 -7.89
N ARG A 312 7.96 7.26 -8.20
CA ARG A 312 7.43 8.32 -7.34
C ARG A 312 5.94 8.10 -7.16
N GLY A 313 5.49 7.99 -5.92
CA GLY A 313 4.06 7.88 -5.60
C GLY A 313 3.59 8.99 -4.67
N LEU A 314 2.42 9.57 -4.97
CA LEU A 314 1.73 10.53 -4.10
C LEU A 314 0.41 9.96 -3.61
N TYR A 315 0.29 9.80 -2.29
CA TYR A 315 -0.96 9.40 -1.64
C TYR A 315 -1.43 10.50 -0.68
N GLU A 316 -2.60 11.05 -0.97
CA GLU A 316 -3.21 12.08 -0.13
C GLU A 316 -4.57 11.63 0.37
N VAL A 317 -4.87 11.86 1.66
CA VAL A 317 -6.19 11.64 2.24
C VAL A 317 -6.78 12.96 2.71
N PHE A 318 -8.04 13.22 2.36
CA PHE A 318 -8.73 14.46 2.71
C PHE A 318 -10.24 14.25 2.86
N SER A 319 -10.90 15.17 3.55
CA SER A 319 -12.34 15.14 3.75
C SER A 319 -13.11 15.76 2.58
N VAL A 320 -14.22 15.14 2.22
CA VAL A 320 -15.18 15.62 1.21
C VAL A 320 -16.54 15.74 1.89
N GLY A 321 -16.86 16.95 2.36
CA GLY A 321 -18.04 17.18 3.21
C GLY A 321 -17.78 16.82 4.68
N GLU A 322 -18.83 16.80 5.51
CA GLU A 322 -18.67 16.65 6.97
C GLU A 322 -18.26 15.24 7.42
N ASP A 323 -18.65 14.18 6.71
CA ASP A 323 -18.48 12.79 7.17
C ASP A 323 -17.86 11.83 6.12
N SER A 324 -17.42 12.30 4.95
CA SER A 324 -16.79 11.44 3.95
C SER A 324 -15.31 11.72 3.86
N LEU A 325 -14.51 10.66 3.88
CA LEU A 325 -13.11 10.69 3.50
C LEU A 325 -12.98 10.22 2.06
N THR A 326 -11.97 10.73 1.37
CA THR A 326 -11.51 10.22 0.09
C THR A 326 -9.99 10.31 0.04
N ASP A 327 -9.40 9.75 -1.01
CA ASP A 327 -7.98 9.80 -1.28
C ASP A 327 -7.70 10.22 -2.73
N SER A 328 -6.43 10.53 -3.03
CA SER A 328 -5.97 10.99 -4.34
C SER A 328 -6.39 10.06 -5.49
N TYR A 329 -6.36 8.74 -5.26
CA TYR A 329 -6.73 7.74 -6.27
C TYR A 329 -8.24 7.56 -6.35
N SER A 330 -8.94 7.40 -5.21
CA SER A 330 -10.40 7.29 -5.20
C SER A 330 -11.12 8.52 -5.78
N ARG A 331 -10.52 9.72 -5.66
CA ARG A 331 -11.04 10.98 -6.21
C ARG A 331 -11.11 11.00 -7.73
N ILE A 332 -10.17 10.33 -8.41
CA ILE A 332 -10.08 10.30 -9.87
C ILE A 332 -10.86 9.14 -10.47
N MET A 333 -11.18 8.11 -9.69
CA MET A 333 -11.99 7.01 -10.18
C MET A 333 -13.41 7.50 -10.52
N LEU A 334 -13.85 7.20 -11.74
CA LEU A 334 -15.23 7.44 -12.13
C LEU A 334 -16.12 6.49 -11.33
N PRO A 335 -17.27 6.96 -10.79
CA PRO A 335 -18.27 6.06 -10.24
C PRO A 335 -18.56 5.04 -11.32
N LEU A 336 -18.48 3.76 -11.00
CA LEU A 336 -19.06 2.70 -11.83
C LEU A 336 -20.55 3.02 -11.90
N ALA A 337 -20.93 3.86 -12.86
CA ALA A 337 -22.31 4.02 -13.27
C ALA A 337 -22.82 2.61 -13.52
N SER A 338 -24.11 2.42 -13.35
CA SER A 338 -24.80 1.14 -13.40
C SER A 338 -24.78 0.47 -14.79
N ALA A 339 -23.70 0.62 -15.56
CA ALA A 339 -23.12 -0.45 -16.32
C ALA A 339 -22.95 -1.62 -15.33
N GLU A 340 -23.57 -2.79 -15.47
CA GLU A 340 -23.31 -3.64 -16.63
C GLU A 340 -22.03 -3.23 -17.38
N GLY A 341 -20.95 -2.98 -16.64
CA GLY A 341 -19.63 -3.30 -17.15
C GLY A 341 -19.72 -4.76 -17.59
N PRO A 342 -19.02 -5.17 -18.65
CA PRO A 342 -19.21 -6.50 -19.20
C PRO A 342 -19.16 -7.50 -18.04
N ASP A 343 -20.25 -8.22 -17.79
CA ASP A 343 -20.43 -9.22 -16.73
C ASP A 343 -19.51 -10.45 -16.97
N THR A 344 -18.45 -10.25 -17.77
CA THR A 344 -17.44 -11.18 -18.26
C THR A 344 -16.51 -11.73 -17.18
N LEU A 345 -16.59 -11.26 -15.94
CA LEU A 345 -15.87 -11.85 -14.80
C LEU A 345 -16.76 -12.76 -13.94
N LYS A 346 -17.96 -13.12 -14.41
CA LYS A 346 -18.62 -14.33 -13.93
C LYS A 346 -18.05 -15.51 -14.68
N SER A 347 -17.40 -16.42 -13.94
CA SER A 347 -16.85 -17.66 -14.47
C SER A 347 -17.86 -18.38 -15.38
N GLY A 348 -17.62 -18.35 -16.69
CA GLY A 348 -18.44 -19.04 -17.69
C GLY A 348 -19.14 -18.18 -18.75
N GLU A 349 -19.03 -16.84 -18.75
CA GLU A 349 -19.45 -16.00 -19.88
C GLU A 349 -18.30 -15.71 -20.86
N SER A 350 -18.63 -15.50 -22.13
CA SER A 350 -17.67 -15.24 -23.21
C SER A 350 -16.93 -13.91 -22.99
N VAL A 351 -15.60 -13.95 -23.05
CA VAL A 351 -14.71 -12.76 -23.01
C VAL A 351 -15.16 -11.76 -24.06
N ASN A 352 -15.34 -10.50 -23.67
CA ASN A 352 -15.65 -9.42 -24.60
C ASN A 352 -14.35 -8.94 -25.28
N TYR A 353 -14.01 -9.56 -26.40
CA TYR A 353 -12.79 -9.26 -27.16
C TYR A 353 -12.66 -7.81 -27.66
N ASN A 354 -13.71 -6.99 -27.54
CA ASN A 354 -13.67 -5.57 -27.93
C ASN A 354 -13.10 -4.67 -26.81
N ASN A 355 -12.86 -5.21 -25.62
CA ASN A 355 -12.24 -4.48 -24.51
C ASN A 355 -10.89 -5.15 -24.15
N PRO A 356 -9.73 -4.52 -24.44
CA PRO A 356 -8.42 -5.09 -24.16
C PRO A 356 -8.17 -5.33 -22.67
N PHE A 357 -8.83 -4.60 -21.77
CA PHE A 357 -8.73 -4.81 -20.32
C PHE A 357 -9.52 -6.02 -19.85
N SER A 358 -10.59 -6.40 -20.54
CA SER A 358 -11.31 -7.65 -20.25
C SER A 358 -10.51 -8.87 -20.71
N ILE A 359 -9.74 -8.73 -21.79
CA ILE A 359 -8.76 -9.72 -22.24
C ILE A 359 -7.62 -9.81 -21.20
N ALA A 360 -7.03 -8.69 -20.82
CA ALA A 360 -6.00 -8.64 -19.78
C ALA A 360 -6.50 -9.22 -18.45
N ALA A 361 -7.72 -8.86 -18.01
CA ALA A 361 -8.32 -9.40 -16.78
C ALA A 361 -8.60 -10.91 -16.87
N ALA A 362 -9.09 -11.41 -18.02
CA ALA A 362 -9.26 -12.85 -18.24
C ALA A 362 -7.92 -13.59 -18.19
N TYR A 363 -6.86 -13.00 -18.76
CA TYR A 363 -5.51 -13.55 -18.65
C TYR A 363 -4.98 -13.46 -17.22
N VAL A 364 -5.16 -12.36 -16.50
CA VAL A 364 -4.81 -12.22 -15.09
C VAL A 364 -5.52 -13.27 -14.24
N GLU A 365 -6.79 -13.58 -14.52
CA GLU A 365 -7.53 -14.65 -13.84
C GLU A 365 -6.98 -16.04 -14.16
N VAL A 366 -6.56 -16.29 -15.42
CA VAL A 366 -5.88 -17.52 -15.82
C VAL A 366 -4.51 -17.65 -15.16
N PHE A 367 -3.71 -16.58 -15.15
CA PHE A 367 -2.40 -16.53 -14.48
C PHE A 367 -2.56 -16.74 -12.97
N ALA A 368 -3.52 -16.07 -12.33
CA ALA A 368 -3.79 -16.20 -10.90
C ALA A 368 -4.25 -17.62 -10.51
N LYS A 369 -4.99 -18.32 -11.39
CA LYS A 369 -5.40 -19.72 -11.17
C LYS A 369 -4.24 -20.71 -11.34
N THR A 370 -3.27 -20.41 -12.20
CA THR A 370 -2.12 -21.28 -12.50
C THR A 370 -0.93 -21.06 -11.54
N TYR A 371 -0.86 -19.90 -10.88
CA TYR A 371 0.26 -19.49 -10.02
C TYR A 371 0.59 -20.41 -8.85
N LYS A 372 -0.37 -21.19 -8.34
CA LYS A 372 -0.17 -22.03 -7.15
C LYS A 372 0.72 -23.25 -7.41
N ASP A 373 0.80 -23.71 -8.66
CA ASP A 373 1.54 -24.92 -9.06
C ASP A 373 2.60 -24.60 -10.15
N ALA A 374 2.92 -23.32 -10.37
CA ALA A 374 3.87 -22.88 -11.39
C ALA A 374 5.32 -22.92 -10.88
N ASP A 375 6.24 -23.35 -11.73
CA ASP A 375 7.68 -23.23 -11.48
C ASP A 375 8.13 -21.84 -11.94
N TYR A 376 8.68 -21.04 -11.04
CA TYR A 376 9.12 -19.68 -11.35
C TYR A 376 10.52 -19.42 -10.83
N LYS A 377 11.26 -18.62 -11.60
CA LYS A 377 12.59 -18.15 -11.28
C LYS A 377 12.70 -16.69 -11.70
N LEU A 378 13.27 -15.86 -10.85
CA LEU A 378 13.60 -14.46 -11.11
C LEU A 378 15.04 -14.24 -10.63
N ASN A 379 15.95 -13.97 -11.56
CA ASN A 379 17.38 -13.91 -11.27
C ASN A 379 17.73 -12.68 -10.41
N HIS A 380 17.17 -11.51 -10.75
CA HIS A 380 17.42 -10.24 -10.08
C HIS A 380 16.12 -9.45 -9.93
N PHE A 381 15.82 -8.99 -8.72
CA PHE A 381 14.74 -8.06 -8.43
C PHE A 381 15.33 -6.84 -7.73
N GLU A 382 15.17 -5.66 -8.33
CA GLU A 382 15.61 -4.41 -7.75
C GLU A 382 14.59 -3.30 -7.93
N VAL A 383 14.24 -2.62 -6.84
CA VAL A 383 13.61 -1.29 -6.86
C VAL A 383 14.64 -0.33 -6.27
N LYS A 384 14.89 0.81 -6.91
CA LYS A 384 15.90 1.79 -6.45
C LYS A 384 15.50 3.22 -6.78
N ASN A 385 16.10 4.16 -6.04
CA ASN A 385 15.86 5.60 -6.16
C ASN A 385 14.38 6.00 -6.10
N SER A 386 13.56 5.20 -5.43
CA SER A 386 12.12 5.40 -5.38
C SER A 386 11.73 6.27 -4.18
N SER A 387 10.63 7.00 -4.31
CA SER A 387 10.06 7.80 -3.24
C SER A 387 8.54 7.67 -3.14
N PHE A 388 8.03 7.91 -1.95
CA PHE A 388 6.60 7.91 -1.65
C PHE A 388 6.28 9.07 -0.71
N THR A 389 5.31 9.89 -1.10
CA THR A 389 4.83 11.01 -0.30
C THR A 389 3.44 10.70 0.23
N TYR A 390 3.28 10.78 1.55
CA TYR A 390 2.01 10.63 2.23
C TYR A 390 1.58 11.95 2.87
N ASN A 391 0.40 12.44 2.46
CA ASN A 391 -0.21 13.63 3.05
C ASN A 391 -1.58 13.27 3.65
N ASP A 392 -1.78 13.60 4.93
CA ASP A 392 -3.06 13.44 5.62
C ASP A 392 -3.60 14.80 6.03
N TYR A 393 -4.66 15.22 5.34
CA TYR A 393 -5.41 16.45 5.59
C TYR A 393 -6.69 16.21 6.40
N THR A 394 -6.90 15.01 6.94
CA THR A 394 -8.08 14.65 7.75
C THR A 394 -7.94 15.08 9.21
N LEU A 395 -6.71 15.34 9.64
CA LEU A 395 -6.35 15.79 10.99
C LEU A 395 -6.58 17.30 11.16
N ARG A 396 -6.44 17.80 12.39
CA ARG A 396 -6.58 19.24 12.68
C ARG A 396 -5.51 20.09 12.00
N ASP A 397 -4.28 19.58 11.99
CA ASP A 397 -3.14 20.11 11.26
C ASP A 397 -2.73 19.06 10.22
N ALA A 398 -2.29 19.49 9.04
CA ALA A 398 -1.89 18.56 8.00
C ALA A 398 -0.64 17.77 8.43
N PHE A 399 -0.68 16.45 8.25
CA PHE A 399 0.48 15.58 8.39
C PHE A 399 1.10 15.32 7.02
N ARG A 400 2.42 15.36 6.96
CA ARG A 400 3.20 15.10 5.75
C ARG A 400 4.36 14.20 6.13
N TYR A 401 4.58 13.17 5.33
CA TYR A 401 5.65 12.22 5.56
C TYR A 401 6.20 11.72 4.23
N GLU A 402 7.51 11.79 4.08
CA GLU A 402 8.19 11.36 2.87
C GLU A 402 9.03 10.11 3.16
N VAL A 403 8.95 9.14 2.26
CA VAL A 403 9.85 7.99 2.22
C VAL A 403 10.69 8.16 0.96
N THR A 404 12.00 8.30 1.10
CA THR A 404 12.94 8.49 -0.02
C THR A 404 14.01 7.41 -0.01
N ASP A 405 14.79 7.32 -1.09
CA ASP A 405 15.81 6.29 -1.27
C ASP A 405 15.27 4.87 -1.00
N LEU A 406 13.98 4.64 -1.32
CA LEU A 406 13.35 3.35 -1.15
C LEU A 406 14.03 2.36 -2.10
N ALA A 407 14.61 1.33 -1.51
CA ALA A 407 15.26 0.26 -2.22
C ALA A 407 14.72 -1.09 -1.77
N LEU A 408 14.33 -1.93 -2.74
CA LEU A 408 13.96 -3.32 -2.52
C LEU A 408 14.91 -4.20 -3.33
N ARG A 409 15.40 -5.29 -2.75
CA ARG A 409 16.34 -6.20 -3.42
C ARG A 409 16.08 -7.65 -3.07
N ALA A 410 16.03 -8.49 -4.10
CA ALA A 410 16.07 -9.93 -3.96
C ALA A 410 16.93 -10.53 -5.07
N ASP A 411 17.85 -11.41 -4.69
CA ASP A 411 18.65 -12.20 -5.62
C ASP A 411 18.08 -13.62 -5.66
N GLY A 412 17.80 -14.15 -6.85
CA GLY A 412 17.42 -15.55 -7.04
C GLY A 412 16.12 -15.96 -6.34
N ILE A 413 15.01 -15.29 -6.68
CA ILE A 413 13.67 -15.75 -6.29
C ILE A 413 13.36 -17.00 -7.12
N ASP A 414 13.35 -18.19 -6.51
CA ASP A 414 13.13 -19.47 -7.19
C ASP A 414 12.11 -20.31 -6.40
N SER A 415 11.09 -20.84 -7.08
CA SER A 415 10.05 -21.68 -6.49
C SER A 415 10.58 -22.98 -5.86
N HIS A 416 11.80 -23.42 -6.23
CA HIS A 416 12.44 -24.61 -5.70
C HIS A 416 13.24 -24.38 -4.42
N GLU A 417 13.53 -23.12 -4.08
CA GLU A 417 14.16 -22.78 -2.80
C GLU A 417 13.14 -22.89 -1.65
N GLU A 418 13.60 -23.09 -0.41
CA GLU A 418 12.70 -23.21 0.74
C GLU A 418 11.94 -21.91 1.01
N PHE A 419 12.59 -20.78 0.74
CA PHE A 419 12.04 -19.45 0.99
C PHE A 419 12.53 -18.44 -0.04
N LEU A 420 11.73 -17.40 -0.24
CA LEU A 420 12.05 -16.20 -1.01
C LEU A 420 12.27 -15.07 -0.02
N GLN A 421 13.34 -14.29 -0.17
CA GLN A 421 13.64 -13.15 0.70
C GLN A 421 13.79 -11.86 -0.09
N ILE A 422 13.02 -10.85 0.29
CA ILE A 422 13.13 -9.48 -0.24
C ILE A 422 13.64 -8.59 0.90
N ASN A 423 14.77 -7.94 0.67
CA ASN A 423 15.34 -6.96 1.60
C ASN A 423 14.85 -5.57 1.20
N ALA A 424 14.62 -4.72 2.18
CA ALA A 424 14.10 -3.38 1.99
C ALA A 424 14.88 -2.36 2.84
N SER A 425 15.11 -1.18 2.29
CA SER A 425 15.66 -0.03 3.01
C SER A 425 15.05 1.27 2.51
N ALA A 426 14.93 2.26 3.37
CA ALA A 426 14.50 3.61 2.98
C ALA A 426 15.00 4.68 3.97
N LEU A 427 15.03 5.92 3.50
CA LEU A 427 15.16 7.12 4.33
C LEU A 427 13.74 7.63 4.64
N LEU A 428 13.46 7.88 5.91
CA LEU A 428 12.16 8.31 6.41
C LEU A 428 12.24 9.77 6.86
N ASN A 429 11.55 10.64 6.14
CA ASN A 429 11.41 12.06 6.44
C ASN A 429 12.79 12.72 6.70
N GLU A 430 13.70 12.57 5.73
CA GLU A 430 15.08 13.09 5.67
C GLU A 430 16.11 12.49 6.65
N VAL A 431 15.70 12.01 7.83
CA VAL A 431 16.63 11.63 8.91
C VAL A 431 16.43 10.22 9.45
N GLY A 432 15.21 9.71 9.44
CA GLY A 432 14.90 8.37 9.90
C GLY A 432 15.37 7.32 8.91
N HIS A 433 15.62 6.12 9.38
CA HIS A 433 16.04 4.99 8.57
C HIS A 433 15.09 3.82 8.77
N PHE A 434 14.76 3.15 7.68
CA PHE A 434 14.10 1.86 7.66
C PHE A 434 15.04 0.83 7.04
N GLU A 435 15.15 -0.32 7.68
CA GLU A 435 15.81 -1.50 7.11
C GLU A 435 15.07 -2.76 7.55
N GLY A 436 14.93 -3.74 6.66
CA GLY A 436 14.22 -4.96 6.99
C GLY A 436 14.22 -5.98 5.86
N TYR A 437 13.57 -7.09 6.11
CA TYR A 437 13.32 -8.10 5.10
C TYR A 437 11.96 -8.77 5.33
N ILE A 438 11.39 -9.26 4.24
CA ILE A 438 10.29 -10.20 4.25
C ILE A 438 10.82 -11.49 3.66
N ARG A 439 10.62 -12.59 4.39
CA ARG A 439 10.89 -13.95 3.93
C ARG A 439 9.57 -14.68 3.81
N THR A 440 9.23 -15.20 2.64
CA THR A 440 8.03 -16.03 2.43
C THR A 440 8.42 -17.46 2.05
N TYR A 441 7.61 -18.44 2.41
CA TYR A 441 7.90 -19.87 2.18
C TYR A 441 7.24 -20.35 0.89
N THR A 442 7.99 -21.01 0.01
CA THR A 442 7.51 -21.41 -1.32
C THR A 442 6.39 -22.45 -1.26
N GLU A 443 6.41 -23.36 -0.27
CA GLU A 443 5.31 -24.32 -0.04
C GLU A 443 3.97 -23.64 0.31
N ASN A 444 4.02 -22.45 0.92
CA ASN A 444 2.85 -21.64 1.25
C ASN A 444 3.26 -20.17 1.41
N LEU A 445 3.04 -19.35 0.37
CA LEU A 445 3.48 -17.95 0.35
C LEU A 445 2.82 -17.05 1.42
N ARG A 446 1.78 -17.55 2.09
CA ARG A 446 1.16 -16.87 3.25
C ARG A 446 1.94 -17.08 4.54
N ASN A 447 2.78 -18.11 4.59
CA ASN A 447 3.74 -18.28 5.67
C ASN A 447 4.91 -17.33 5.42
N MET A 448 5.19 -16.48 6.39
CA MET A 448 6.23 -15.47 6.25
C MET A 448 6.89 -15.08 7.56
N ASP A 449 8.14 -14.66 7.47
CA ASP A 449 8.87 -13.96 8.52
C ASP A 449 9.09 -12.52 8.06
N ILE A 450 8.79 -11.57 8.93
CA ILE A 450 8.98 -10.15 8.70
C ILE A 450 9.86 -9.64 9.83
N GLU A 451 11.01 -9.09 9.48
CA GLU A 451 11.86 -8.38 10.43
C GLU A 451 12.16 -7.00 9.87
N TYR A 452 12.00 -5.97 10.68
CA TYR A 452 12.42 -4.63 10.32
C TYR A 452 12.81 -3.82 11.53
N LYS A 453 13.57 -2.77 11.25
CA LYS A 453 14.01 -1.77 12.19
C LYS A 453 13.78 -0.39 11.62
N VAL A 454 13.14 0.46 12.42
CA VAL A 454 13.07 1.90 12.21
C VAL A 454 13.93 2.57 13.28
N TYR A 455 14.79 3.50 12.90
CA TYR A 455 15.68 4.20 13.85
C TYR A 455 16.06 5.59 13.33
N GLY A 456 16.51 6.48 14.23
CA GLY A 456 16.83 7.87 13.87
C GLY A 456 15.61 8.70 13.48
N THR A 457 14.41 8.21 13.79
CA THR A 457 13.15 8.86 13.42
C THR A 457 12.72 9.81 14.52
N GLU A 458 12.69 11.10 14.22
CA GLU A 458 12.13 12.11 15.12
C GLU A 458 10.61 11.95 15.26
N LEU A 459 10.08 12.17 16.46
CA LEU A 459 8.65 12.08 16.74
C LEU A 459 7.90 13.41 16.55
N SER A 460 8.63 14.52 16.45
CA SER A 460 8.05 15.85 16.27
C SER A 460 7.14 15.97 15.03
N PRO A 461 7.43 15.33 13.87
CA PRO A 461 6.53 15.35 12.70
C PRO A 461 5.19 14.65 12.95
N PHE A 462 5.10 13.74 13.93
CA PHE A 462 3.87 13.03 14.29
C PHE A 462 2.95 13.84 15.24
N THR A 463 3.31 15.09 15.52
CA THR A 463 2.51 16.01 16.35
C THR A 463 1.04 16.07 15.94
N PRO A 464 0.67 16.20 14.64
CA PRO A 464 -0.73 16.27 14.22
C PRO A 464 -1.57 15.08 14.71
N TYR A 465 -1.00 13.88 14.74
CA TYR A 465 -1.66 12.69 15.29
C TYR A 465 -1.77 12.76 16.81
N SER A 466 -0.66 13.02 17.51
CA SER A 466 -0.67 13.08 18.98
C SER A 466 -1.61 14.15 19.53
N ASP A 467 -1.68 15.31 18.88
CA ASP A 467 -2.55 16.40 19.27
C ASP A 467 -4.02 16.01 18.99
N THR A 468 -4.32 15.50 17.80
CA THR A 468 -5.68 15.06 17.45
C THR A 468 -6.20 13.95 18.39
N TYR A 469 -5.42 12.90 18.62
CA TYR A 469 -5.91 11.71 19.31
C TYR A 469 -5.85 11.80 20.84
N VAL A 470 -4.81 12.43 21.40
CA VAL A 470 -4.62 12.51 22.86
C VAL A 470 -4.58 13.96 23.40
N ALA A 471 -4.77 14.97 22.55
CA ALA A 471 -4.71 16.40 22.89
C ALA A 471 -3.39 16.83 23.55
N HIS A 472 -2.30 16.15 23.20
CA HIS A 472 -0.97 16.48 23.69
C HIS A 472 0.01 16.42 22.51
N PRO A 473 0.55 17.57 22.06
CA PRO A 473 1.52 17.58 20.97
C PRO A 473 2.85 16.98 21.43
N ILE A 474 3.57 16.30 20.53
CA ILE A 474 4.92 15.83 20.82
C ILE A 474 5.91 16.97 20.55
N THR A 475 6.62 17.39 21.58
CA THR A 475 7.58 18.51 21.47
C THR A 475 9.01 18.03 21.23
N ASN A 476 9.32 16.78 21.62
CA ASN A 476 10.64 16.18 21.46
C ASN A 476 10.53 14.65 21.52
N GLY A 477 11.52 13.98 20.95
CA GLY A 477 11.78 12.56 21.13
C GLY A 477 12.14 11.88 19.82
N GLU A 478 12.82 10.74 19.94
CA GLU A 478 13.13 9.84 18.84
C GLU A 478 12.52 8.47 19.10
N ILE A 479 12.29 7.70 18.04
CA ILE A 479 11.79 6.33 18.13
C ILE A 479 12.75 5.36 17.46
N VAL A 480 13.02 4.27 18.17
CA VAL A 480 13.55 3.03 17.59
C VAL A 480 12.47 1.98 17.70
N TYR A 481 12.11 1.38 16.57
CA TYR A 481 11.11 0.33 16.52
C TYR A 481 11.70 -0.89 15.83
N GLU A 482 11.82 -1.98 16.59
CA GLU A 482 12.26 -3.28 16.10
C GLU A 482 11.07 -4.26 16.12
N ASN A 483 10.82 -4.88 14.97
CA ASN A 483 9.76 -5.86 14.79
C ASN A 483 10.35 -7.22 14.41
N SER A 484 9.81 -8.27 14.98
CA SER A 484 10.00 -9.65 14.52
C SER A 484 8.63 -10.32 14.50
N THR A 485 8.15 -10.64 13.30
CA THR A 485 6.84 -11.22 13.07
C THR A 485 6.97 -12.53 12.32
N THR A 486 6.25 -13.53 12.79
CA THR A 486 6.15 -14.86 12.19
C THR A 486 4.69 -15.12 11.88
N ILE A 487 4.38 -15.47 10.65
CA ILE A 487 3.05 -15.88 10.22
C ILE A 487 3.12 -17.33 9.77
N ARG A 488 2.31 -18.21 10.36
CA ARG A 488 2.21 -19.63 9.99
C ARG A 488 0.76 -20.06 10.00
N ASP A 489 0.30 -20.65 8.90
CA ASP A 489 -1.07 -21.16 8.75
C ASP A 489 -2.12 -20.11 9.12
N ASN A 490 -1.93 -18.87 8.63
CA ASN A 490 -2.75 -17.69 8.94
C ASN A 490 -2.72 -17.21 10.40
N HIS A 491 -1.94 -17.82 11.29
CA HIS A 491 -1.71 -17.31 12.64
C HIS A 491 -0.50 -16.39 12.67
N ILE A 492 -0.67 -15.18 13.22
CA ILE A 492 0.38 -14.18 13.37
C ILE A 492 0.89 -14.15 14.81
N GLU A 493 2.21 -14.21 14.98
CA GLU A 493 2.92 -13.92 16.21
C GLU A 493 3.91 -12.79 15.93
N SER A 494 3.74 -11.64 16.58
CA SER A 494 4.52 -10.44 16.33
C SER A 494 5.06 -9.87 17.63
N ASN A 495 6.38 -9.78 17.72
CA ASN A 495 7.07 -9.13 18.83
C ASN A 495 7.51 -7.73 18.40
N ASN A 496 7.03 -6.72 19.11
CA ASN A 496 7.25 -5.31 18.80
C ASN A 496 7.99 -4.67 19.97
N ASN A 497 9.28 -4.38 19.77
CA ASN A 497 10.11 -3.66 20.73
C ASN A 497 10.18 -2.18 20.31
N ILE A 498 9.56 -1.32 21.10
CA ILE A 498 9.49 0.11 20.81
C ILE A 498 10.24 0.86 21.90
N VAL A 499 11.29 1.56 21.50
CA VAL A 499 12.08 2.42 22.38
C VAL A 499 11.82 3.87 21.98
N PHE A 500 11.40 4.67 22.95
CA PHE A 500 11.33 6.12 22.81
C PHE A 500 12.47 6.76 23.59
N ASP A 501 13.30 7.54 22.92
CA ASP A 501 14.35 8.34 23.53
C ASP A 501 13.83 9.77 23.75
N ASP A 502 13.99 10.28 24.96
CA ASP A 502 13.65 11.64 25.38
C ASP A 502 12.27 12.15 24.90
N LEU A 503 11.26 11.26 24.91
CA LEU A 503 9.89 11.60 24.54
C LEU A 503 9.30 12.63 25.51
N ILE A 504 8.85 13.76 24.96
CA ILE A 504 8.21 14.84 25.73
C ILE A 504 6.93 15.28 25.02
N PHE A 505 5.82 15.13 25.74
CA PHE A 505 4.54 15.74 25.38
C PHE A 505 4.43 17.16 25.93
N GLY A 506 3.94 18.08 25.09
CA GLY A 506 3.60 19.44 25.46
C GLY A 506 2.33 19.54 26.30
N GLN A 507 1.93 20.78 26.58
CA GLN A 507 0.72 21.07 27.34
C GLN A 507 -0.52 20.53 26.64
N LYS A 508 -1.56 20.22 27.42
CA LYS A 508 -2.82 19.75 26.86
C LYS A 508 -3.43 20.86 25.99
N SER A 509 -3.79 20.53 24.76
CA SER A 509 -4.47 21.45 23.86
C SER A 509 -5.91 21.73 24.31
N ASP A 510 -6.39 22.94 24.00
CA ASP A 510 -7.70 23.45 24.45
C ASP A 510 -8.86 22.91 23.60
N TYR A 511 -9.00 21.59 23.54
CA TYR A 511 -10.11 20.89 22.90
C TYR A 511 -10.28 19.46 23.43
N GLU A 512 -11.40 18.83 23.08
CA GLU A 512 -11.68 17.45 23.46
C GLU A 512 -10.87 16.47 22.60
N SER A 513 -9.99 15.69 23.24
CA SER A 513 -9.25 14.59 22.62
C SER A 513 -10.18 13.44 22.25
N PHE A 514 -9.86 12.67 21.20
CA PHE A 514 -10.51 11.37 20.96
C PHE A 514 -10.31 10.40 22.13
N TYR A 515 -9.14 10.43 22.77
CA TYR A 515 -8.82 9.62 23.93
C TYR A 515 -8.28 10.46 25.07
N ASN A 516 -9.03 10.53 26.17
CA ASN A 516 -8.59 11.21 27.39
C ASN A 516 -7.59 10.33 28.17
N LEU A 517 -6.33 10.31 27.70
CA LEU A 517 -5.24 9.52 28.26
C LEU A 517 -4.25 10.41 29.03
N PRO A 518 -3.81 9.99 30.23
CA PRO A 518 -2.82 10.70 31.04
C PRO A 518 -1.38 10.46 30.53
N VAL A 519 -1.12 10.79 29.26
CA VAL A 519 0.12 10.41 28.55
C VAL A 519 1.39 10.96 29.21
N ARG A 520 1.36 12.21 29.71
CA ARG A 520 2.51 12.82 30.41
C ARG A 520 2.86 12.09 31.70
N LEU A 521 1.85 11.69 32.47
CA LEU A 521 2.09 10.92 33.70
C LEU A 521 2.60 9.51 33.37
N ALA A 522 2.09 8.89 32.31
CA ALA A 522 2.60 7.59 31.86
C ALA A 522 4.07 7.69 31.42
N VAL A 523 4.42 8.70 30.62
CA VAL A 523 5.81 9.00 30.24
C VAL A 523 6.67 9.20 31.48
N GLY A 524 6.28 10.05 32.43
CA GLY A 524 7.09 10.26 33.65
C GLY A 524 7.22 9.04 34.56
N LEU A 525 6.31 8.05 34.46
CA LEU A 525 6.40 6.79 35.19
C LEU A 525 7.25 5.74 34.44
N LEU A 526 7.23 5.76 33.10
CA LEU A 526 7.93 4.81 32.25
C LEU A 526 9.39 5.21 32.02
N LYS A 527 9.62 6.49 31.72
CA LYS A 527 10.92 7.05 31.34
C LYS A 527 11.94 6.87 32.43
N ASP A 528 13.08 6.28 32.09
CA ASP A 528 14.18 6.10 33.03
C ASP A 528 15.08 7.34 33.16
N LYS A 529 16.20 7.20 33.86
CA LYS A 529 17.16 8.29 34.09
C LYS A 529 17.96 8.68 32.85
N ASP A 530 18.03 7.80 31.85
CA ASP A 530 18.79 7.99 30.62
C ASP A 530 17.91 8.61 29.52
N GLY A 531 16.60 8.71 29.75
CA GLY A 531 15.63 9.32 28.80
C GLY A 531 14.71 8.30 28.14
N ASP A 532 14.98 7.01 28.37
CA ASP A 532 14.41 5.92 27.57
C ASP A 532 13.07 5.41 28.12
N ILE A 533 12.16 5.08 27.21
CA ILE A 533 10.95 4.29 27.46
C ILE A 533 10.99 3.07 26.56
N VAL A 534 11.13 1.88 27.16
CA VAL A 534 11.12 0.60 26.45
C VAL A 534 9.77 -0.08 26.61
N LEU A 535 9.09 -0.36 25.49
CA LEU A 535 7.82 -1.06 25.44
C LEU A 535 7.94 -2.35 24.62
N ASP A 536 7.72 -3.48 25.28
CA ASP A 536 7.52 -4.77 24.63
C ASP A 536 6.02 -5.02 24.40
N VAL A 537 5.60 -5.06 23.13
CA VAL A 537 4.20 -5.22 22.73
C VAL A 537 4.04 -6.51 21.92
N PRO A 538 3.88 -7.68 22.58
CA PRO A 538 3.58 -8.91 21.87
C PRO A 538 2.14 -8.88 21.34
N ILE A 539 1.98 -9.22 20.08
CA ILE A 539 0.70 -9.32 19.39
C ILE A 539 0.57 -10.73 18.81
N GLU A 540 -0.57 -11.35 19.04
CA GLU A 540 -0.91 -12.67 18.52
C GLU A 540 -2.34 -12.64 17.99
N GLY A 541 -2.63 -13.38 16.93
CA GLY A 541 -3.99 -13.52 16.42
C GLY A 541 -4.11 -14.36 15.16
N ASP A 542 -5.36 -14.58 14.76
CA ASP A 542 -5.72 -15.32 13.54
C ASP A 542 -6.07 -14.31 12.44
N LEU A 543 -5.38 -14.39 11.30
CA LEU A 543 -5.59 -13.52 10.14
C LEU A 543 -6.83 -13.89 9.33
N ASP A 544 -7.41 -15.07 9.55
CA ASP A 544 -8.70 -15.45 8.96
C ASP A 544 -9.89 -14.89 9.75
N ASP A 545 -9.66 -14.34 10.95
CA ASP A 545 -10.69 -13.64 11.71
C ASP A 545 -10.96 -12.25 11.12
N PRO A 546 -12.14 -11.99 10.53
CA PRO A 546 -12.45 -10.68 9.94
C PRO A 546 -12.56 -9.54 10.97
N GLU A 547 -12.67 -9.85 12.27
CA GLU A 547 -12.62 -8.83 13.33
C GLU A 547 -11.19 -8.50 13.78
N TYR A 548 -10.19 -9.31 13.38
CA TYR A 548 -8.80 -9.11 13.71
C TYR A 548 -8.18 -7.98 12.88
N ASP A 549 -7.57 -7.02 13.57
CA ASP A 549 -6.86 -5.89 12.98
C ASP A 549 -5.56 -5.69 13.76
N TYR A 550 -4.44 -5.91 13.06
CA TYR A 550 -3.10 -5.81 13.62
C TYR A 550 -2.79 -4.42 14.21
N SER A 551 -3.18 -3.36 13.50
CA SER A 551 -2.95 -1.97 13.92
C SER A 551 -3.75 -1.64 15.20
N LYS A 552 -5.01 -2.09 15.24
CA LYS A 552 -5.88 -1.96 16.41
C LYS A 552 -5.36 -2.75 17.60
N ALA A 553 -4.77 -3.93 17.38
CA ALA A 553 -4.17 -4.75 18.43
C ALA A 553 -2.97 -4.03 19.08
N ILE A 554 -2.04 -3.49 18.28
CA ILE A 554 -0.92 -2.66 18.77
C ILE A 554 -1.44 -1.46 19.57
N TRP A 555 -2.35 -0.67 19.00
CA TRP A 555 -2.91 0.51 19.66
C TRP A 555 -3.60 0.17 20.99
N THR A 556 -4.35 -0.92 21.02
CA THR A 556 -5.05 -1.39 22.23
C THR A 556 -4.05 -1.80 23.32
N SER A 557 -2.96 -2.47 22.95
CA SER A 557 -1.90 -2.85 23.88
C SER A 557 -1.19 -1.63 24.47
N ILE A 558 -0.78 -0.66 23.64
CA ILE A 558 -0.16 0.59 24.11
C ILE A 558 -1.11 1.34 25.05
N LYS A 559 -2.38 1.50 24.65
CA LYS A 559 -3.42 2.12 25.47
C LYS A 559 -3.59 1.42 26.82
N ASN A 560 -3.58 0.09 26.84
CA ASN A 560 -3.70 -0.69 28.06
C ASN A 560 -2.48 -0.53 28.97
N ILE A 561 -1.26 -0.46 28.43
CA ILE A 561 -0.03 -0.15 29.20
C ILE A 561 -0.20 1.20 29.90
N VAL A 562 -0.54 2.25 29.14
CA VAL A 562 -0.75 3.62 29.65
C VAL A 562 -1.86 3.69 30.70
N LEU A 563 -2.99 3.00 30.50
CA LEU A 563 -4.09 2.99 31.46
C LEU A 563 -3.73 2.22 32.74
N ASN A 564 -3.06 1.08 32.61
CA ASN A 564 -2.74 0.21 33.76
C ASN A 564 -1.70 0.85 34.67
N ILE A 565 -0.66 1.47 34.10
CA ILE A 565 0.38 2.15 34.88
C ILE A 565 -0.19 3.33 35.66
N VAL A 566 -1.09 4.13 35.08
CA VAL A 566 -1.68 5.28 35.76
C VAL A 566 -2.78 4.88 36.75
N LYS A 567 -3.53 3.80 36.51
CA LYS A 567 -4.52 3.29 37.48
C LYS A 567 -3.87 2.69 38.72
N ALA A 568 -2.67 2.12 38.61
CA ALA A 568 -1.98 1.45 39.71
C ALA A 568 -0.47 1.82 39.77
N PRO A 569 -0.12 3.11 39.95
CA PRO A 569 1.26 3.58 39.83
C PRO A 569 2.17 2.96 40.90
N PHE A 570 1.68 2.84 42.14
CA PHE A 570 2.43 2.23 43.24
C PHE A 570 2.72 0.75 43.02
N LYS A 571 1.80 0.01 42.39
CA LYS A 571 1.99 -1.41 42.08
C LYS A 571 3.04 -1.59 40.99
N PHE A 572 2.97 -0.75 39.96
CA PHE A 572 3.96 -0.73 38.87
C PHE A 572 5.37 -0.43 39.41
N ILE A 573 5.52 0.69 40.13
CA ILE A 573 6.79 1.09 40.76
C ILE A 573 7.27 0.01 41.73
N GLY A 574 6.38 -0.53 42.56
CA GLY A 574 6.71 -1.57 43.52
C GLY A 574 7.27 -2.84 42.85
N GLY A 575 6.63 -3.29 41.77
CA GLY A 575 7.11 -4.42 40.97
C GLY A 575 8.49 -4.18 40.34
N MET A 576 8.72 -2.99 39.80
CA MET A 576 9.97 -2.62 39.14
C MET A 576 11.16 -2.54 40.11
N PHE A 577 10.97 -1.93 41.27
CA PHE A 577 12.07 -1.69 42.22
C PHE A 577 12.15 -2.72 43.34
N GLY A 578 11.27 -3.73 43.35
CA GLY A 578 11.16 -4.71 44.44
C GLY A 578 10.70 -4.07 45.76
N ILE A 579 9.91 -3.00 45.69
CA ILE A 579 9.40 -2.25 46.82
C ILE A 579 7.95 -2.69 47.07
N ASP A 580 7.62 -2.98 48.32
CA ASP A 580 6.22 -3.22 48.72
C ASP A 580 5.38 -1.95 48.43
N GLU A 581 4.31 -2.10 47.64
CA GLU A 581 3.44 -0.98 47.24
C GLU A 581 2.90 -0.19 48.44
N ASP A 582 2.65 -0.85 49.58
CA ASP A 582 2.14 -0.19 50.78
C ASP A 582 3.19 0.76 51.40
N ASN A 583 4.48 0.52 51.15
CA ASN A 583 5.55 1.43 51.56
C ASN A 583 5.57 2.72 50.73
N LEU A 584 4.97 2.72 49.54
CA LEU A 584 4.94 3.89 48.66
C LEU A 584 3.63 4.67 48.78
N LYS A 585 2.53 4.03 49.19
CA LYS A 585 1.19 4.66 49.26
C LYS A 585 1.04 5.70 50.37
N GLN A 586 1.61 5.42 51.55
CA GLN A 586 1.44 6.30 52.72
C GLN A 586 2.52 6.13 53.78
N ILE A 587 2.66 7.15 54.64
CA ILE A 587 3.46 7.13 55.85
C ILE A 587 2.55 7.35 57.07
N ASP A 588 2.56 6.41 58.00
CA ASP A 588 1.74 6.43 59.21
C ASP A 588 2.53 6.94 60.42
N PHE A 589 2.07 8.03 61.03
CA PHE A 589 2.62 8.52 62.29
C PHE A 589 1.67 8.20 63.45
N GLY A 590 2.23 7.71 64.56
CA GLY A 590 1.51 7.68 65.83
C GLY A 590 1.13 9.09 66.29
N LEU A 591 0.01 9.26 67.01
CA LEU A 591 -0.59 10.58 67.31
C LEU A 591 0.39 11.63 67.86
N LEU A 592 1.31 11.26 68.77
CA LEU A 592 2.32 12.16 69.35
C LEU A 592 3.75 11.92 68.83
N GLN A 593 3.94 11.09 67.81
CA GLN A 593 5.26 10.79 67.25
C GLN A 593 5.80 12.01 66.51
N LEU A 594 6.98 12.50 66.90
CA LEU A 594 7.65 13.65 66.27
C LEU A 594 8.77 13.23 65.30
N GLN A 595 9.46 12.15 65.61
CA GLN A 595 10.66 11.69 64.89
C GLN A 595 10.32 10.63 63.85
N LEU A 596 11.12 10.57 62.78
CA LEU A 596 11.06 9.47 61.83
C LEU A 596 11.48 8.16 62.53
N SER A 597 10.71 7.10 62.32
CA SER A 597 11.10 5.76 62.71
C SER A 597 12.06 5.17 61.65
N LYS A 598 12.75 4.08 61.98
CA LYS A 598 13.53 3.34 60.97
C LYS A 598 12.68 2.89 59.77
N GLN A 599 11.41 2.57 60.02
CA GLN A 599 10.45 2.23 58.96
C GLN A 599 10.15 3.44 58.07
N HIS A 600 9.95 4.63 58.65
CA HIS A 600 9.73 5.86 57.85
C HIS A 600 10.97 6.19 57.01
N GLU A 601 12.16 6.09 57.60
CA GLU A 601 13.40 6.30 56.84
C GLU A 601 13.55 5.32 55.67
N LYS A 602 13.15 4.06 55.86
CA LYS A 602 13.10 3.07 54.78
C LYS A 602 12.10 3.47 53.70
N GLN A 603 10.85 3.77 54.06
CA GLN A 603 9.81 4.20 53.10
C GLN A 603 10.25 5.43 52.29
N LEU A 604 10.82 6.44 52.96
CA LEU A 604 11.33 7.65 52.30
C LEU A 604 12.56 7.36 51.44
N SER A 605 13.41 6.40 51.82
CA SER A 605 14.52 5.96 50.98
C SER A 605 14.03 5.23 49.73
N ASP A 606 12.99 4.40 49.87
CA ASP A 606 12.36 3.68 48.77
C ASP A 606 11.73 4.69 47.79
N MET A 607 11.02 5.71 48.28
CA MET A 607 10.47 6.80 47.46
C MET A 607 11.55 7.65 46.79
N ALA A 608 12.64 7.98 47.49
CA ALA A 608 13.75 8.74 46.92
C ALA A 608 14.40 7.99 45.74
N LYS A 609 14.62 6.68 45.89
CA LYS A 609 15.14 5.83 44.82
C LYS A 609 14.28 5.90 43.56
N VAL A 610 12.95 5.89 43.72
CA VAL A 610 12.02 6.02 42.59
C VAL A 610 12.20 7.36 41.87
N LEU A 611 12.33 8.46 42.62
CA LEU A 611 12.50 9.80 42.04
C LEU A 611 13.88 10.01 41.40
N GLU A 612 14.91 9.32 41.88
CA GLU A 612 16.24 9.29 41.27
C GLU A 612 16.22 8.56 39.92
N GLU A 613 15.53 7.43 39.84
CA GLU A 613 15.43 6.57 38.64
C GLU A 613 14.35 7.03 37.64
N ARG A 614 13.52 8.00 38.04
CA ARG A 614 12.42 8.59 37.24
C ARG A 614 12.49 10.12 37.34
N PRO A 615 13.30 10.80 36.51
CA PRO A 615 13.61 12.22 36.66
C PRO A 615 12.40 13.14 36.48
N ASP A 616 11.47 12.77 35.60
CA ASP A 616 10.26 13.55 35.29
C ASP A 616 9.15 13.40 36.36
N LEU A 617 9.27 12.40 37.24
CA LEU A 617 8.25 12.09 38.24
C LEU A 617 8.41 12.94 39.50
N ASN A 618 7.37 13.59 39.97
CA ASN A 618 7.38 14.39 41.20
C ASN A 618 6.52 13.74 42.29
N ILE A 619 6.84 14.03 43.55
CA ILE A 619 6.13 13.47 44.70
C ILE A 619 5.28 14.50 45.43
N GLU A 620 4.12 14.05 45.86
CA GLU A 620 3.16 14.77 46.67
C GLU A 620 2.93 14.02 47.99
N PHE A 621 2.91 14.76 49.10
CA PHE A 621 2.43 14.27 50.39
C PHE A 621 1.17 15.02 50.81
N ARG A 622 0.04 14.32 50.81
CA ARG A 622 -1.25 14.78 51.33
C ARG A 622 -1.37 14.42 52.80
N ARG A 623 -1.17 15.42 53.66
CA ARG A 623 -1.30 15.28 55.10
C ARG A 623 -2.76 15.23 55.51
N MET A 624 -3.16 14.12 56.10
CA MET A 624 -4.44 13.93 56.78
C MET A 624 -4.19 14.03 58.29
N THR A 625 -4.62 15.13 58.90
CA THR A 625 -4.41 15.40 60.33
C THR A 625 -5.58 14.88 61.15
N ARG A 626 -5.33 13.96 62.10
CA ARG A 626 -6.29 13.59 63.15
C ARG A 626 -6.23 14.60 64.29
N LYS A 627 -6.75 15.80 64.03
CA LYS A 627 -6.50 16.94 64.91
C LYS A 627 -7.07 16.70 66.30
N PHE A 628 -8.31 16.24 66.38
CA PHE A 628 -9.02 16.01 67.64
C PHE A 628 -8.38 14.87 68.46
N GLU A 629 -8.10 13.71 67.86
CA GLU A 629 -7.49 12.60 68.59
C GLU A 629 -6.06 12.92 69.03
N THR A 630 -5.33 13.72 68.24
CA THR A 630 -4.01 14.22 68.61
C THR A 630 -4.11 15.19 69.80
N MET A 631 -5.08 16.11 69.79
CA MET A 631 -5.38 17.02 70.91
C MET A 631 -5.72 16.23 72.18
N GLU A 632 -6.59 15.24 72.07
CA GLU A 632 -7.04 14.39 73.17
C GLU A 632 -5.86 13.62 73.78
N LYS A 633 -5.09 12.92 72.95
CA LYS A 633 -3.93 12.15 73.41
C LYS A 633 -2.87 13.05 74.04
N PHE A 634 -2.62 14.23 73.45
CA PHE A 634 -1.70 15.21 74.02
C PHE A 634 -2.17 15.69 75.38
N ALA A 635 -3.44 16.08 75.50
CA ALA A 635 -4.01 16.59 76.75
C ALA A 635 -3.95 15.55 77.87
N VAL A 636 -4.32 14.30 77.59
CA VAL A 636 -4.20 13.21 78.56
C VAL A 636 -2.74 13.02 78.99
N THR A 637 -1.81 12.97 78.04
CA THR A 637 -0.38 12.83 78.34
C THR A 637 0.16 14.01 79.17
N GLU A 638 -0.26 15.24 78.86
CA GLU A 638 0.16 16.44 79.59
C GLU A 638 -0.35 16.47 81.03
N VAL A 639 -1.64 16.19 81.24
CA VAL A 639 -2.25 16.19 82.57
C VAL A 639 -1.74 15.00 83.41
N ALA A 640 -1.54 13.83 82.81
CA ALA A 640 -0.92 12.69 83.46
C ALA A 640 0.52 13.00 83.90
N HIS A 641 1.29 13.69 83.07
CA HIS A 641 2.63 14.13 83.44
C HIS A 641 2.61 15.16 84.59
N MET A 642 1.69 16.13 84.54
CA MET A 642 1.49 17.08 85.64
C MET A 642 1.09 16.37 86.94
N TYR A 643 0.28 15.32 86.86
CA TYR A 643 -0.13 14.52 88.02
C TYR A 643 1.04 13.76 88.65
N LEU A 644 1.86 13.11 87.83
CA LEU A 644 2.97 12.26 88.30
C LEU A 644 4.20 13.08 88.70
N TYR A 645 4.49 14.17 87.98
CA TYR A 645 5.77 14.90 88.05
C TYR A 645 5.62 16.39 88.37
N GLY A 646 4.39 16.92 88.48
CA GLY A 646 4.13 18.30 88.87
C GLY A 646 4.47 19.37 87.82
N THR A 647 4.79 18.96 86.59
CA THR A 647 5.22 19.87 85.51
C THR A 647 4.46 19.59 84.20
N PRO A 648 4.24 20.60 83.34
CA PRO A 648 3.71 20.39 81.99
C PRO A 648 4.67 19.58 81.13
N VAL A 649 4.15 19.02 80.03
CA VAL A 649 4.98 18.34 79.03
C VAL A 649 5.72 19.39 78.19
N ASP A 650 7.03 19.27 78.13
CA ASP A 650 7.88 20.03 77.20
C ASP A 650 7.94 19.32 75.82
N ASP A 651 8.73 19.80 74.86
CA ASP A 651 8.73 19.23 73.49
C ASP A 651 9.11 17.73 73.40
N ARG A 652 9.72 17.15 74.44
CA ARG A 652 10.05 15.72 74.49
C ARG A 652 10.08 15.18 75.92
N LEU A 653 9.35 14.10 76.17
CA LEU A 653 9.41 13.35 77.43
C LEU A 653 10.60 12.37 77.46
N PRO A 654 11.35 12.30 78.57
CA PRO A 654 12.23 11.17 78.87
C PRO A 654 11.47 9.85 78.76
N LYS A 655 12.17 8.79 78.34
CA LYS A 655 11.54 7.48 78.09
C LYS A 655 10.84 6.93 79.34
N GLU A 656 11.48 7.05 80.50
CA GLU A 656 10.95 6.59 81.79
C GLU A 656 9.67 7.33 82.19
N GLU A 657 9.63 8.65 81.99
CA GLU A 657 8.44 9.48 82.28
C GLU A 657 7.30 9.18 81.30
N PHE A 658 7.62 8.94 80.03
CA PHE A 658 6.63 8.57 79.02
C PHE A 658 6.01 7.18 79.27
N GLU A 659 6.80 6.21 79.74
CA GLU A 659 6.31 4.88 80.13
C GLU A 659 5.38 4.99 81.34
N ALA A 660 5.79 5.70 82.39
CA ALA A 660 4.97 5.92 83.58
C ALA A 660 3.65 6.63 83.27
N VAL A 661 3.67 7.63 82.37
CA VAL A 661 2.46 8.34 81.93
C VAL A 661 1.51 7.42 81.14
N ASN A 662 2.02 6.48 80.33
CA ASN A 662 1.16 5.56 79.58
C ASN A 662 0.65 4.37 80.41
N GLU A 663 1.34 4.00 81.49
CA GLU A 663 0.88 2.95 82.42
C GLU A 663 -0.18 3.45 83.41
N LEU A 664 -0.33 4.76 83.55
CA LEU A 664 -1.36 5.37 84.40
C LEU A 664 -2.77 4.98 83.93
N ASP A 665 -3.55 4.36 84.80
CA ASP A 665 -4.99 4.20 84.57
C ASP A 665 -5.68 5.56 84.70
N ILE A 666 -6.05 6.12 83.55
CA ILE A 666 -6.74 7.41 83.47
C ILE A 666 -8.12 7.41 84.15
N ASN A 667 -8.68 6.24 84.46
CA ASN A 667 -9.94 6.14 85.19
C ASN A 667 -9.74 6.00 86.70
N ASP A 668 -8.50 6.00 87.19
CA ASP A 668 -8.24 5.95 88.62
C ASP A 668 -8.86 7.16 89.34
N SER A 669 -9.55 6.87 90.44
CA SER A 669 -10.30 7.87 91.19
C SER A 669 -9.44 9.04 91.68
N THR A 670 -8.15 8.84 91.95
CA THR A 670 -7.25 9.89 92.40
C THR A 670 -6.80 10.78 91.25
N PHE A 671 -6.56 10.21 90.07
CA PHE A 671 -6.28 10.97 88.86
C PHE A 671 -7.50 11.78 88.41
N VAL A 672 -8.69 11.17 88.37
CA VAL A 672 -9.94 11.88 88.02
C VAL A 672 -10.19 13.05 88.97
N ALA A 673 -9.99 12.86 90.28
CA ALA A 673 -10.13 13.93 91.28
C ALA A 673 -9.07 15.04 91.13
N PHE A 674 -7.87 14.72 90.64
CA PHE A 674 -6.86 15.72 90.29
C PHE A 674 -7.31 16.57 89.10
N VAL A 675 -7.83 15.95 88.04
CA VAL A 675 -8.35 16.68 86.86
C VAL A 675 -9.55 17.53 87.23
N ASP A 676 -10.51 17.00 88.01
CA ASP A 676 -11.74 17.71 88.41
C ASP A 676 -11.50 18.98 89.25
N LYS A 677 -10.33 19.10 89.89
CA LYS A 677 -9.90 20.30 90.62
C LYS A 677 -9.43 21.43 89.71
N GLY A 678 -8.94 21.11 88.50
CA GLY A 678 -8.41 22.10 87.56
C GLY A 678 -9.40 22.57 86.49
N ILE A 679 -10.61 22.02 86.46
CA ILE A 679 -11.67 22.40 85.52
C ILE A 679 -12.90 22.97 86.24
N ARG A 680 -13.81 23.61 85.48
CA ARG A 680 -15.04 24.16 86.06
C ARG A 680 -16.01 23.05 86.47
N GLU A 681 -16.84 23.34 87.48
CA GLU A 681 -17.78 22.35 88.03
C GLU A 681 -18.83 21.88 87.01
N ASP A 682 -19.26 22.76 86.10
CA ASP A 682 -20.16 22.44 85.00
C ASP A 682 -19.54 21.51 83.96
N GLN A 683 -18.21 21.32 83.95
CA GLN A 683 -17.48 20.48 82.99
C GLN A 683 -17.15 19.07 83.53
N ARG A 684 -17.38 18.81 84.83
CA ARG A 684 -17.02 17.53 85.47
C ARG A 684 -17.83 16.33 84.99
N HIS A 685 -18.89 16.55 84.20
CA HIS A 685 -19.68 15.49 83.59
C HIS A 685 -19.05 14.91 82.31
N LEU A 686 -18.04 15.58 81.74
CA LEU A 686 -17.36 15.15 80.52
C LEU A 686 -16.56 13.85 80.75
N PRO A 687 -16.31 13.04 79.70
CA PRO A 687 -15.33 11.95 79.75
C PRO A 687 -13.93 12.45 80.14
N ILE A 688 -13.13 11.61 80.79
CA ILE A 688 -11.83 12.01 81.35
C ILE A 688 -10.89 12.66 80.33
N GLN A 689 -10.94 12.22 79.07
CA GLN A 689 -10.08 12.75 78.02
C GLN A 689 -10.47 14.18 77.62
N LEU A 690 -11.78 14.47 77.52
CA LEU A 690 -12.27 15.82 77.31
C LEU A 690 -12.02 16.71 78.54
N LYS A 691 -12.12 16.16 79.75
CA LYS A 691 -11.71 16.89 80.97
C LYS A 691 -10.25 17.31 80.89
N CYS A 692 -9.36 16.44 80.39
CA CYS A 692 -7.95 16.79 80.22
C CYS A 692 -7.76 17.92 79.20
N ILE A 693 -8.52 17.95 78.09
CA ILE A 693 -8.49 19.06 77.12
C ILE A 693 -8.92 20.37 77.79
N GLU A 694 -10.01 20.36 78.56
CA GLU A 694 -10.48 21.55 79.28
C GLU A 694 -9.48 21.99 80.37
N TYR A 695 -8.75 21.05 80.99
CA TYR A 695 -7.72 21.34 82.00
C TYR A 695 -6.55 22.14 81.42
N ILE A 696 -6.03 21.76 80.26
CA ILE A 696 -4.89 22.44 79.62
C ILE A 696 -5.31 23.60 78.71
N GLY A 697 -6.59 23.66 78.35
CA GLY A 697 -7.18 24.62 77.42
C GLY A 697 -7.15 24.15 75.96
N GLN A 698 -8.27 24.36 75.25
CA GLN A 698 -8.42 23.96 73.85
C GLN A 698 -7.38 24.60 72.92
N GLU A 699 -7.02 25.87 73.16
CA GLU A 699 -6.01 26.58 72.36
C GLU A 699 -4.64 25.90 72.45
N ARG A 700 -4.24 25.49 73.66
CA ARG A 700 -2.98 24.77 73.89
C ARG A 700 -3.00 23.41 73.20
N ALA A 701 -4.07 22.65 73.37
CA ALA A 701 -4.22 21.34 72.72
C ALA A 701 -4.16 21.46 71.19
N SER A 702 -4.88 22.42 70.60
CA SER A 702 -4.90 22.65 69.15
C SER A 702 -3.52 23.09 68.63
N SER A 703 -2.89 24.06 69.31
CA SER A 703 -1.56 24.57 68.92
C SER A 703 -0.51 23.46 68.88
N GLN A 704 -0.56 22.54 69.85
CA GLN A 704 0.36 21.40 69.89
C GLN A 704 0.09 20.39 68.78
N SER A 705 -1.19 20.11 68.49
CA SER A 705 -1.58 19.27 67.34
C SER A 705 -1.06 19.83 66.01
N ASP A 706 -1.21 21.14 65.79
CA ASP A 706 -0.71 21.82 64.59
C ASP A 706 0.83 21.81 64.53
N LYS A 707 1.50 22.07 65.66
CA LYS A 707 2.96 22.02 65.80
C LYS A 707 3.52 20.64 65.42
N ILE A 708 2.90 19.56 65.91
CA ILE A 708 3.26 18.18 65.58
C ILE A 708 3.21 17.95 64.06
N GLY A 709 2.16 18.43 63.38
CA GLY A 709 2.02 18.32 61.94
C GLY A 709 3.14 19.03 61.16
N VAL A 710 3.53 20.24 61.61
CA VAL A 710 4.63 21.02 61.01
C VAL A 710 5.97 20.30 61.19
N ILE A 711 6.25 19.78 62.40
CA ILE A 711 7.50 19.07 62.70
C ILE A 711 7.64 17.82 61.81
N ARG A 712 6.57 17.02 61.67
CA ARG A 712 6.58 15.83 60.80
C ARG A 712 6.83 16.17 59.34
N THR A 713 6.15 17.20 58.83
CA THR A 713 6.32 17.67 57.45
C THR A 713 7.77 18.13 57.22
N SER A 714 8.34 18.88 58.17
CA SER A 714 9.73 19.30 58.14
C SER A 714 10.70 18.12 58.21
N ALA A 715 10.40 17.09 59.00
CA ALA A 715 11.22 15.88 59.10
C ALA A 715 11.24 15.08 57.79
N ILE A 716 10.07 14.86 57.15
CA ILE A 716 9.98 14.21 55.83
C ILE A 716 10.76 15.00 54.79
N ARG A 717 10.50 16.32 54.71
CA ARG A 717 11.16 17.23 53.77
C ARG A 717 12.68 17.22 53.95
N SER A 718 13.15 17.36 55.18
CA SER A 718 14.59 17.39 55.50
C SER A 718 15.26 16.08 55.15
N TYR A 719 14.58 14.95 55.35
CA TYR A 719 15.11 13.64 54.96
C TYR A 719 15.30 13.53 53.44
N LEU A 720 14.27 13.87 52.65
CA LEU A 720 14.35 13.77 51.19
C LEU A 720 15.37 14.76 50.60
N ILE A 721 15.41 16.00 51.08
CA ILE A 721 16.31 17.02 50.54
C ILE A 721 17.74 16.83 51.06
N GLN A 722 17.94 16.76 52.38
CA GLN A 722 19.30 16.84 52.95
C GLN A 722 20.01 15.48 52.99
N LYS A 723 19.25 14.39 53.14
CA LYS A 723 19.83 13.04 53.26
C LYS A 723 19.73 12.24 51.96
N LYS A 724 18.81 12.58 51.06
CA LYS A 724 18.60 11.92 49.76
C LYS A 724 18.81 12.81 48.55
N ASP A 725 19.17 14.09 48.74
CA ASP A 725 19.51 15.03 47.65
C ASP A 725 18.42 15.19 46.57
N ILE A 726 17.15 15.01 46.95
CA ILE A 726 16.02 15.23 46.06
C ILE A 726 15.75 16.73 45.96
N ASP A 727 15.61 17.25 44.74
CA ASP A 727 15.26 18.65 44.51
C ASP A 727 13.94 19.01 45.21
N SER A 728 13.99 20.11 45.97
CA SER A 728 12.85 20.68 46.67
C SER A 728 11.67 21.04 45.77
N THR A 729 11.90 21.36 44.49
CA THR A 729 10.85 21.67 43.50
C THR A 729 9.97 20.44 43.19
N ARG A 730 10.55 19.25 43.27
CA ARG A 730 9.90 17.96 42.99
C ARG A 730 9.07 17.42 44.17
N ILE A 731 9.05 18.13 45.31
CA ILE A 731 8.37 17.70 46.54
C ILE A 731 7.32 18.72 46.96
N ARG A 732 6.05 18.32 46.90
CA ARG A 732 4.94 19.15 47.41
C ARG A 732 4.24 18.54 48.62
N PHE A 733 3.74 19.40 49.50
CA PHE A 733 2.92 19.01 50.65
C PHE A 733 1.59 19.73 50.58
N LEU A 734 0.51 18.97 50.69
CA LEU A 734 -0.86 19.48 50.76
C LEU A 734 -1.47 19.11 52.11
N ILE A 735 -2.19 20.05 52.71
CA ILE A 735 -2.96 19.81 53.94
C ILE A 735 -4.41 19.62 53.54
N LEU A 736 -4.98 18.46 53.84
CA LEU A 736 -6.39 18.18 53.56
C LEU A 736 -7.30 18.73 54.67
N PRO A 737 -8.57 19.10 54.37
CA PRO A 737 -9.54 19.57 55.36
C PRO A 737 -9.83 18.54 56.47
N GLU A 738 -10.21 19.02 57.66
CA GLU A 738 -10.45 18.19 58.86
C GLU A 738 -11.56 17.14 58.67
N ASP A 739 -12.54 17.39 57.79
CA ASP A 739 -13.68 16.49 57.50
C ASP A 739 -13.35 15.32 56.56
N SER A 740 -12.09 15.14 56.14
CA SER A 740 -11.69 14.11 55.17
C SER A 740 -11.63 12.68 55.76
N LEU A 741 -12.06 12.47 57.02
CA LEU A 741 -11.90 11.23 57.76
C LEU A 741 -13.20 10.39 57.80
N VAL A 742 -13.17 9.21 57.16
CA VAL A 742 -14.28 8.23 57.21
C VAL A 742 -13.89 6.90 57.90
N THR A 743 -12.64 6.70 58.37
CA THR A 743 -12.17 5.38 58.84
C THR A 743 -11.58 5.32 60.26
N SER A 744 -11.79 4.18 60.93
CA SER A 744 -11.53 3.86 62.36
C SER A 744 -10.06 3.59 62.75
N ARG A 745 -9.07 4.23 62.11
CA ARG A 745 -7.63 3.99 62.40
C ARG A 745 -7.10 4.84 63.57
N SER A 746 -5.95 4.50 64.16
CA SER A 746 -5.34 5.19 65.31
C SER A 746 -4.11 6.07 64.98
N THR A 747 -3.90 6.40 63.70
CA THR A 747 -2.69 7.08 63.18
C THR A 747 -3.01 8.32 62.36
N SER A 748 -2.07 9.29 62.33
CA SER A 748 -2.05 10.37 61.34
C SER A 748 -1.37 9.90 60.06
N ILE A 749 -1.91 10.25 58.89
CA ILE A 749 -1.48 9.66 57.62
C ILE A 749 -0.95 10.75 56.68
N TYR A 750 0.18 10.47 56.04
CA TYR A 750 0.64 11.21 54.86
C TYR A 750 0.41 10.31 53.64
N SER A 751 -0.68 10.53 52.91
CA SER A 751 -0.94 9.83 51.65
C SER A 751 0.00 10.38 50.58
N VAL A 752 0.62 9.49 49.82
CA VAL A 752 1.53 9.85 48.75
C VAL A 752 0.76 9.94 47.43
N GLY A 753 1.18 10.84 46.56
CA GLY A 753 0.78 10.92 45.16
C GLY A 753 1.99 11.19 44.28
N PHE A 754 1.89 10.83 43.00
CA PHE A 754 2.85 11.23 41.99
C PHE A 754 2.21 12.17 40.98
N TRP A 755 2.99 13.08 40.43
CA TRP A 755 2.58 14.03 39.40
C TRP A 755 3.76 14.35 38.49
N VAL A 756 3.50 14.96 37.34
CA VAL A 756 4.51 15.48 36.40
C VAL A 756 4.21 16.96 36.18
N GLU A 757 5.21 17.79 35.89
CA GLU A 757 4.96 19.24 35.67
C GLU A 757 3.95 19.50 34.55
N ASP A 758 3.12 20.51 34.76
CA ASP A 758 2.07 20.95 33.83
C ASP A 758 2.62 21.79 32.67
#